data_AF-A0A4S4DK54-F1
#
_entry.id   AF-A0A4S4DK54-F1
#
_cell.length_a   1.000
_cell.length_b   1.000
_cell.length_c   1.000
_cell.angle_alpha   90.00
_cell.angle_beta   90.00
_cell.angle_gamma   90.00
#
_symmetry.space_group_name_H-M   'P 1'
#
loop_
_entity.id
_entity.type
_entity.pdbx_description
1 polymer ?
#
loop_
_entity_poly.entity_id
_entity_poly.type
_entity_poly.pdbx_seq_one_letter_code
_entity_poly.pdbx_strand_id
1 'polypeptide(L)'
;MISRSYTNLLDLASGNFPVMGRERDRKRLPRVMTVPGSIAELDDDQAHSVSSDNPSSLASDRMIIVANQLPLKAKRRHDNKGWNFSWDEDSLLLQLKDGLPEDMEVLYVGSLTVDVDPIEQDDVAQLLLDRFKCVPAFLPPNILEKFYDGFCKKQLWPLFHYMLPFSADHGRRFDRSMWEVYVSANKSFSQKVTEVLNPEDDFVWIHDYHLMVLPTFLRRRFNRLRMGFFLHSPWPSSEIYRTLPVREEILKALLNSDLIGFHTFDYARHFLSCCSRMLGLEYQSKRGYIGLEYYGRTVGIKIMPVGIHMGRIQSVMKLAYKEGQVGELNQKFQGRTVFLGVDDMDIFKGINLKLLAMEQMLRQHPKWQGRAVLVQIANPARGKGIGLEEIQAEVKESCKKINEEFGKPGYEPIIFIDRPVSISERIAYYSIAECVVVTAVRDGMNLTPYEYIVCRQGISGTESGLDFSGPKKSMLVVSEFIGCSPSLSGAIRVNPWNVEATAEAMNEAISMEEAEKQLRHEKHYRYVSIHDVAYWSRSFLQDMERTCADHFRRRCWGIGLGFGFRVVALDSNFRKLSIDTIVSDYSRAKSRAILLDYDGTVMPQNSINKTPNAVVISILNRLCGDPKNRVFIVSGRGRDNLSKWFSPCKKLGIAAEHGYFLRFVPRYLDERDINKLETMELSSVGISILDYDTTEAYFVNIILKRTSPFCYCIACLGLSKRCNEAQPCASNRSRQGAIRKVQLRH
;
A
#
# COMPACT_ATOMS: atom_id res chain seq x y z
N MET A 1 12.17 -19.21 52.46
CA MET A 1 12.56 -19.16 51.04
C MET A 1 11.36 -19.55 50.20
N ILE A 2 10.73 -18.57 49.55
CA ILE A 2 9.70 -18.76 48.51
C ILE A 2 10.01 -17.74 47.41
N SER A 3 9.98 -18.23 46.17
CA SER A 3 10.50 -17.60 44.95
C SER A 3 9.73 -16.34 44.54
N ARG A 4 10.48 -15.27 44.25
CA ARG A 4 10.03 -14.01 43.67
C ARG A 4 9.96 -14.15 42.14
N SER A 5 8.77 -14.25 41.57
CA SER A 5 8.54 -13.96 40.14
C SER A 5 7.05 -13.88 39.79
N TYR A 6 6.34 -12.84 40.24
CA TYR A 6 5.00 -12.51 39.70
C TYR A 6 4.68 -11.01 39.61
N THR A 7 5.64 -10.12 39.92
CA THR A 7 5.40 -8.67 39.96
C THR A 7 5.80 -7.89 38.70
N ASN A 8 6.35 -8.52 37.66
CA ASN A 8 6.83 -7.82 36.46
C ASN A 8 5.85 -7.79 35.27
N LEU A 9 4.59 -8.21 35.41
CA LEU A 9 3.63 -8.21 34.29
C LEU A 9 2.78 -6.94 34.17
N LEU A 10 2.67 -6.14 35.24
CA LEU A 10 1.89 -4.90 35.24
C LEU A 10 2.70 -3.68 34.77
N ASP A 11 4.02 -3.66 34.99
CA ASP A 11 4.91 -2.57 34.50
C ASP A 11 5.20 -2.62 32.99
N LEU A 12 4.92 -3.77 32.34
CA LEU A 12 4.98 -3.90 30.87
C LEU A 12 3.73 -3.37 30.17
N ALA A 13 2.61 -3.19 30.90
CA ALA A 13 1.36 -2.66 30.36
C ALA A 13 1.36 -1.13 30.26
N SER A 14 2.27 -0.44 30.97
CA SER A 14 2.34 1.02 31.06
C SER A 14 3.45 1.67 30.21
N GLY A 15 4.30 0.89 29.53
CA GLY A 15 5.19 1.42 28.49
C GLY A 15 6.34 2.33 28.98
N ASN A 16 6.76 2.22 30.24
CA ASN A 16 7.93 2.94 30.76
C ASN A 16 9.22 2.13 30.56
N PHE A 17 10.17 2.67 29.79
CA PHE A 17 11.58 2.28 29.89
C PHE A 17 12.37 3.42 30.54
N PRO A 18 13.28 3.14 31.48
CA PRO A 18 14.05 4.18 32.15
C PRO A 18 15.09 4.77 31.20
N VAL A 19 14.94 6.04 30.86
CA VAL A 19 16.03 6.86 30.31
C VAL A 19 16.92 7.26 31.49
N MET A 20 18.19 6.86 31.46
CA MET A 20 19.21 7.43 32.37
C MET A 20 19.43 8.89 31.98
N GLY A 21 19.12 9.80 32.91
CA GLY A 21 19.44 11.23 32.80
C GLY A 21 18.65 12.04 33.81
N ARG A 22 19.29 12.42 34.92
CA ARG A 22 18.72 13.33 35.94
C ARG A 22 18.64 14.75 35.36
N GLU A 23 17.44 15.32 35.24
CA GLU A 23 17.25 16.77 35.28
C GLU A 23 15.99 17.17 36.05
N ARG A 24 16.10 18.31 36.74
CA ARG A 24 15.26 18.79 37.84
C ARG A 24 13.98 19.49 37.37
N ASP A 25 12.97 19.38 38.25
CA ASP A 25 11.67 20.05 38.30
C ASP A 25 11.53 21.38 37.56
N ARG A 26 10.56 21.46 36.64
CA ARG A 26 9.86 22.71 36.28
C ARG A 26 8.35 22.50 36.15
N LYS A 27 7.63 23.49 36.68
CA LYS A 27 6.20 23.52 37.02
C LYS A 27 5.28 23.44 35.79
N ARG A 28 4.24 22.60 35.85
CA ARG A 28 3.13 22.51 34.88
C ARG A 28 2.01 23.48 35.23
N LEU A 29 1.38 24.07 34.20
CA LEU A 29 0.07 24.74 34.25
C LEU A 29 -1.02 23.82 33.62
N PRO A 30 -2.31 24.04 33.93
CA PRO A 30 -3.30 22.95 33.98
C PRO A 30 -3.95 22.65 32.63
N ARG A 31 -4.18 21.35 32.37
CA ARG A 31 -5.03 20.84 31.28
C ARG A 31 -6.45 20.69 31.78
N VAL A 32 -7.41 21.27 31.07
CA VAL A 32 -8.84 20.94 31.20
C VAL A 32 -9.05 19.61 30.45
N MET A 33 -9.33 18.56 31.21
CA MET A 33 -9.71 17.24 30.72
C MET A 33 -11.19 17.04 31.03
N THR A 34 -12.03 16.86 30.02
CA THR A 34 -13.36 16.26 30.20
C THR A 34 -13.33 14.85 29.64
N VAL A 35 -13.21 13.88 30.54
CA VAL A 35 -13.46 12.45 30.30
C VAL A 35 -14.73 12.10 31.08
N PRO A 36 -15.61 11.30 30.47
CA PRO A 36 -16.14 10.13 31.16
C PRO A 36 -15.89 8.91 30.26
N GLY A 37 -15.44 7.75 30.71
CA GLY A 37 -15.64 7.07 31.97
C GLY A 37 -15.90 5.60 31.59
N SER A 38 -15.17 4.68 32.21
CA SER A 38 -15.27 3.23 31.98
C SER A 38 -16.70 2.73 32.19
N ILE A 39 -17.25 1.94 31.25
CA ILE A 39 -18.54 1.27 31.42
C ILE A 39 -18.28 -0.24 31.53
N ALA A 40 -18.47 -0.73 32.75
CA ALA A 40 -18.82 -2.10 33.04
C ALA A 40 -20.28 -2.36 32.66
N GLU A 41 -20.55 -3.56 32.17
CA GLU A 41 -21.86 -4.08 31.79
C GLU A 41 -22.86 -4.01 32.96
N LEU A 42 -24.04 -3.40 32.74
CA LEU A 42 -25.31 -3.79 33.37
C LEU A 42 -26.46 -3.45 32.41
N ASP A 43 -27.32 -4.44 32.16
CA ASP A 43 -28.66 -4.31 31.58
C ASP A 43 -29.52 -3.34 32.39
N ASP A 44 -30.24 -2.42 31.74
CA ASP A 44 -31.65 -2.18 32.09
C ASP A 44 -32.42 -1.52 30.93
N ASP A 45 -33.62 -2.04 30.69
CA ASP A 45 -34.61 -1.56 29.72
C ASP A 45 -35.43 -0.39 30.33
N GLN A 46 -35.88 0.53 29.47
CA GLN A 46 -36.85 1.62 29.71
C GLN A 46 -36.37 2.89 30.44
N ALA A 47 -36.21 3.99 29.68
CA ALA A 47 -36.77 5.30 30.05
C ALA A 47 -36.79 6.27 28.86
N HIS A 48 -37.91 6.96 28.71
CA HIS A 48 -38.22 7.95 27.67
C HIS A 48 -37.44 9.27 27.83
N SER A 49 -37.01 9.79 26.67
CA SER A 49 -36.81 11.20 26.26
C SER A 49 -36.70 12.30 27.33
N VAL A 50 -35.55 13.01 27.30
CA VAL A 50 -35.53 14.48 27.33
C VAL A 50 -34.43 14.96 26.37
N SER A 51 -34.84 15.59 25.28
CA SER A 51 -33.97 16.22 24.29
C SER A 51 -33.35 17.49 24.87
N SER A 52 -32.02 17.53 24.97
CA SER A 52 -31.28 18.79 25.06
C SER A 52 -30.85 19.20 23.66
N ASP A 53 -31.57 20.16 23.08
CA ASP A 53 -31.21 20.84 21.84
C ASP A 53 -29.92 21.65 22.05
N ASN A 54 -28.79 21.04 21.76
CA ASN A 54 -27.61 21.78 21.32
C ASN A 54 -27.58 21.64 19.79
N PRO A 55 -27.52 22.74 19.01
CA PRO A 55 -27.35 22.62 17.58
C PRO A 55 -26.01 21.93 17.34
N SER A 56 -26.05 20.68 16.89
CA SER A 56 -24.89 19.99 16.36
C SER A 56 -24.32 20.89 15.27
N SER A 57 -23.17 21.52 15.52
CA SER A 57 -22.32 21.97 14.42
C SER A 57 -22.16 20.75 13.53
N LEU A 58 -22.67 20.81 12.29
CA LEU A 58 -22.48 19.77 11.30
C LEU A 58 -20.98 19.44 11.29
N ALA A 59 -20.60 18.31 11.88
CA ALA A 59 -19.20 17.92 11.95
C ALA A 59 -18.80 17.56 10.51
N SER A 60 -18.17 18.50 9.82
CA SER A 60 -17.59 18.23 8.52
C SER A 60 -16.50 17.17 8.71
N ASP A 61 -16.56 16.09 7.93
CA ASP A 61 -15.47 15.13 7.85
C ASP A 61 -14.16 15.88 7.59
N ARG A 62 -13.06 15.42 8.19
CA ARG A 62 -11.73 16.01 8.00
C ARG A 62 -10.78 14.99 7.38
N MET A 63 -9.80 15.49 6.64
CA MET A 63 -8.74 14.68 6.04
C MET A 63 -7.39 15.01 6.65
N ILE A 64 -6.72 13.99 7.21
CA ILE A 64 -5.34 14.08 7.69
C ILE A 64 -4.43 13.42 6.66
N ILE A 65 -3.67 14.25 5.92
CA ILE A 65 -2.66 13.80 4.96
C ILE A 65 -1.35 13.56 5.71
N VAL A 66 -0.82 12.35 5.63
CA VAL A 66 0.42 11.95 6.32
C VAL A 66 1.48 11.54 5.31
N ALA A 67 2.62 12.21 5.30
CA ALA A 67 3.71 11.93 4.39
C ALA A 67 5.07 12.13 5.06
N ASN A 68 6.15 11.70 4.41
CA ASN A 68 7.50 11.89 4.93
C ASN A 68 7.82 13.37 5.20
N GLN A 69 7.43 14.27 4.29
CA GLN A 69 7.71 15.71 4.38
C GLN A 69 6.41 16.50 4.31
N LEU A 70 6.34 17.59 5.09
CA LEU A 70 5.27 18.58 4.96
C LEU A 70 5.39 19.31 3.61
N PRO A 71 4.28 19.75 3.01
CA PRO A 71 4.29 20.56 1.80
C PRO A 71 4.68 22.03 2.09
N LEU A 72 5.79 22.23 2.80
CA LEU A 72 6.28 23.54 3.23
C LEU A 72 7.73 23.74 2.84
N LYS A 73 8.06 24.97 2.47
CA LYS A 73 9.42 25.48 2.39
C LYS A 73 9.76 26.17 3.69
N ALA A 74 10.80 25.69 4.36
CA ALA A 74 11.31 26.26 5.61
C ALA A 74 12.69 26.88 5.38
N LYS A 75 12.90 28.11 5.84
CA LYS A 75 14.20 28.80 5.79
C LYS A 75 14.48 29.50 7.11
N ARG A 76 15.71 29.38 7.62
CA ARG A 76 16.17 30.18 8.77
C ARG A 76 16.14 31.66 8.39
N ARG A 77 15.66 32.53 9.28
CA ARG A 77 15.71 33.98 9.07
C ARG A 77 17.16 34.47 9.10
N HIS A 78 17.46 35.54 8.36
CA HIS A 78 18.82 36.11 8.29
C HIS A 78 19.37 36.59 9.64
N ASP A 79 18.49 36.94 10.59
CA ASP A 79 18.84 37.34 11.94
C ASP A 79 19.14 36.14 12.88
N ASN A 80 19.04 34.92 12.38
CA ASN A 80 19.11 33.66 13.13
C ASN A 80 18.09 33.55 14.28
N LYS A 81 17.07 34.42 14.35
CA LYS A 81 16.06 34.47 15.40
C LYS A 81 14.70 34.01 14.88
N GLY A 82 14.65 32.75 14.45
CA GLY A 82 13.44 32.06 14.03
C GLY A 82 13.40 31.68 12.54
N TRP A 83 12.20 31.38 12.05
CA TRP A 83 11.96 30.69 10.79
C TRP A 83 11.00 31.44 9.88
N ASN A 84 11.22 31.34 8.57
CA ASN A 84 10.27 31.73 7.54
C ASN A 84 9.70 30.47 6.88
N PHE A 85 8.37 30.36 6.88
CA PHE A 85 7.63 29.25 6.29
C PHE A 85 6.72 29.75 5.18
N SER A 86 6.64 28.97 4.11
CA SER A 86 5.73 29.20 2.99
C SER A 86 5.27 27.86 2.44
N TRP A 87 4.09 27.83 1.81
CA TRP A 87 3.62 26.66 1.10
C TRP A 87 4.59 26.27 -0.01
N ASP A 88 4.81 24.96 -0.17
CA ASP A 88 5.38 24.45 -1.41
C ASP A 88 4.25 24.23 -2.42
N GLU A 89 3.94 25.27 -3.19
CA GLU A 89 2.93 25.29 -4.26
C GLU A 89 3.13 24.19 -5.32
N ASP A 90 4.32 23.61 -5.40
CA ASP A 90 4.69 22.56 -6.35
C ASP A 90 4.57 21.15 -5.72
N SER A 91 4.22 21.07 -4.44
CA SER A 91 4.01 19.81 -3.75
C SER A 91 2.69 19.16 -4.16
N LEU A 92 2.79 17.92 -4.62
CA LEU A 92 1.63 17.07 -4.91
C LEU A 92 0.67 16.97 -3.71
N LEU A 93 1.22 16.96 -2.48
CA LEU A 93 0.43 16.85 -1.26
C LEU A 93 -0.38 18.10 -0.96
N LEU A 94 0.08 19.27 -1.39
CA LEU A 94 -0.72 20.48 -1.30
C LEU A 94 -1.81 20.47 -2.38
N GLN A 95 -1.41 20.19 -3.62
CA GLN A 95 -2.28 20.25 -4.80
C GLN A 95 -3.43 19.23 -4.76
N LEU A 96 -3.28 18.11 -4.06
CA LEU A 96 -4.37 17.13 -3.91
C LEU A 96 -5.57 17.67 -3.14
N LYS A 97 -5.40 18.76 -2.39
CA LYS A 97 -6.51 19.40 -1.66
C LYS A 97 -7.63 19.81 -2.60
N ASP A 98 -7.30 20.20 -3.83
CA ASP A 98 -8.26 20.73 -4.81
C ASP A 98 -9.26 19.68 -5.33
N GLY A 99 -9.02 18.39 -5.06
CA GLY A 99 -10.00 17.34 -5.34
C GLY A 99 -10.86 16.93 -4.15
N LEU A 100 -10.59 17.45 -2.96
CA LEU A 100 -11.38 17.21 -1.76
C LEU A 100 -12.56 18.22 -1.70
N PRO A 101 -13.64 17.92 -0.94
CA PRO A 101 -14.74 18.86 -0.73
C PRO A 101 -14.25 20.20 -0.16
N GLU A 102 -14.85 21.32 -0.60
CA GLU A 102 -14.41 22.67 -0.20
C GLU A 102 -14.54 22.93 1.32
N ASP A 103 -15.51 22.29 1.96
CA ASP A 103 -15.80 22.35 3.38
C ASP A 103 -14.97 21.37 4.23
N MET A 104 -14.31 20.39 3.60
CA MET A 104 -13.46 19.41 4.29
C MET A 104 -12.18 20.07 4.82
N GLU A 105 -12.01 20.09 6.15
CA GLU A 105 -10.75 20.55 6.75
C GLU A 105 -9.63 19.56 6.42
N VAL A 106 -8.49 20.09 5.96
CA VAL A 106 -7.30 19.28 5.63
C VAL A 106 -6.16 19.65 6.57
N LEU A 107 -5.62 18.65 7.25
CA LEU A 107 -4.43 18.76 8.07
C LEU A 107 -3.29 17.96 7.45
N TYR A 108 -2.06 18.43 7.64
CA TYR A 108 -0.85 17.77 7.12
C TYR A 108 0.04 17.33 8.27
N VAL A 109 0.51 16.09 8.25
CA VAL A 109 1.50 15.56 9.21
C VAL A 109 2.73 15.09 8.44
N GLY A 110 3.90 15.64 8.79
CA GLY A 110 5.12 15.47 8.00
C GLY A 110 6.37 15.96 8.73
N SER A 111 7.56 15.53 8.31
CA SER A 111 8.81 16.18 8.75
C SER A 111 9.10 17.46 7.97
N LEU A 112 9.96 18.33 8.50
CA LEU A 112 10.51 19.47 7.76
C LEU A 112 11.80 19.07 7.06
N THR A 113 12.16 19.76 5.99
CA THR A 113 13.44 19.56 5.27
C THR A 113 14.65 20.19 5.99
N VAL A 114 14.42 20.80 7.16
CA VAL A 114 15.40 21.51 7.97
C VAL A 114 15.40 20.95 9.37
N ASP A 115 16.56 20.99 10.02
CA ASP A 115 16.68 20.63 11.43
C ASP A 115 16.27 21.83 12.32
N VAL A 116 15.38 21.58 13.27
CA VAL A 116 14.84 22.59 14.19
C VAL A 116 15.29 22.23 15.59
N ASP A 117 16.00 23.16 16.25
CA ASP A 117 16.52 22.96 17.59
C ASP A 117 15.38 22.61 18.57
N PRO A 118 15.54 21.59 19.44
CA PRO A 118 14.54 21.21 20.42
C PRO A 118 13.92 22.37 21.22
N ILE A 119 14.67 23.44 21.49
CA ILE A 119 14.14 24.60 22.23
C ILE A 119 13.12 25.42 21.43
N GLU A 120 13.17 25.35 20.10
CA GLU A 120 12.28 26.08 19.18
C GLU A 120 11.11 25.21 18.67
N GLN A 121 11.12 23.91 18.94
CA GLN A 121 10.18 22.96 18.32
C GLN A 121 8.72 23.23 18.69
N ASP A 122 8.43 23.59 19.94
CA ASP A 122 7.06 23.87 20.39
C ASP A 122 6.50 25.13 19.71
N ASP A 123 7.29 26.21 19.65
CA ASP A 123 6.91 27.46 18.98
C ASP A 123 6.71 27.25 17.48
N VAL A 124 7.60 26.48 16.84
CA VAL A 124 7.47 26.12 15.43
C VAL A 124 6.24 25.25 15.20
N ALA A 125 5.98 24.25 16.03
CA ALA A 125 4.80 23.38 15.90
C ALA A 125 3.50 24.17 16.01
N GLN A 126 3.39 25.07 16.99
CA GLN A 126 2.22 25.91 17.18
C GLN A 126 2.01 26.85 15.97
N LEU A 127 3.08 27.51 15.51
CA LEU A 127 3.03 28.37 14.33
C LEU A 127 2.57 27.63 13.07
N LEU A 128 3.09 26.42 12.85
CA LEU A 128 2.73 25.61 11.69
C LEU A 128 1.29 25.10 11.75
N LEU A 129 0.79 24.74 12.93
CA LEU A 129 -0.58 24.32 13.10
C LEU A 129 -1.54 25.49 12.85
N ASP A 130 -1.28 26.66 13.44
CA ASP A 130 -2.18 27.81 13.36
C ASP A 130 -2.24 28.42 11.96
N ARG A 131 -1.08 28.55 11.30
CA ARG A 131 -0.99 29.25 10.00
C ARG A 131 -1.13 28.33 8.79
N PHE A 132 -0.73 27.06 8.93
CA PHE A 132 -0.65 26.13 7.81
C PHE A 132 -1.42 24.83 8.05
N LYS A 133 -2.06 24.61 9.21
CA LYS A 133 -2.69 23.31 9.54
C LYS A 133 -1.71 22.14 9.41
N CYS A 134 -0.45 22.40 9.67
CA CYS A 134 0.65 21.46 9.55
C CYS A 134 1.16 21.04 10.93
N VAL A 135 1.30 19.75 11.17
CA VAL A 135 1.84 19.15 12.39
C VAL A 135 3.23 18.56 12.08
N PRO A 136 4.32 19.20 12.54
CA PRO A 136 5.65 18.72 12.27
C PRO A 136 5.99 17.47 13.10
N ALA A 137 6.50 16.45 12.42
CA ALA A 137 7.19 15.31 13.01
C ALA A 137 8.69 15.60 13.06
N PHE A 138 9.16 16.17 14.18
CA PHE A 138 10.58 16.39 14.42
C PHE A 138 11.27 15.05 14.68
N LEU A 139 12.05 14.60 13.71
CA LEU A 139 12.90 13.42 13.85
C LEU A 139 14.32 13.89 14.22
N PRO A 140 14.91 13.36 15.32
CA PRO A 140 16.31 13.60 15.64
C PRO A 140 17.22 13.29 14.43
N PRO A 141 18.27 14.08 14.16
CA PRO A 141 19.10 13.93 12.96
C PRO A 141 19.65 12.51 12.74
N ASN A 142 20.04 11.83 13.83
CA ASN A 142 20.52 10.45 13.80
C ASN A 142 19.42 9.43 13.42
N ILE A 143 18.16 9.69 13.80
CA ILE A 143 17.01 8.89 13.40
C ILE A 143 16.68 9.18 11.94
N LEU A 144 16.62 10.46 11.56
CA LEU A 144 16.30 10.90 10.20
C LEU A 144 17.28 10.30 9.17
N GLU A 145 18.58 10.38 9.41
CA GLU A 145 19.60 9.83 8.50
C GLU A 145 19.43 8.31 8.34
N LYS A 146 19.31 7.57 9.44
CA LYS A 146 19.16 6.09 9.39
C LYS A 146 17.82 5.64 8.83
N PHE A 147 16.75 6.38 9.10
CA PHE A 147 15.42 6.13 8.55
C PHE A 147 15.37 6.40 7.05
N TYR A 148 15.73 7.62 6.64
CA TYR A 148 15.55 8.12 5.29
C TYR A 148 16.70 7.67 4.38
N ASP A 149 17.94 8.07 4.65
CA ASP A 149 19.08 7.67 3.83
C ASP A 149 19.44 6.18 4.03
N GLY A 150 19.27 5.66 5.25
CA GLY A 150 19.57 4.26 5.58
C GLY A 150 18.52 3.28 5.05
N PHE A 151 17.32 3.23 5.65
CA PHE A 151 16.33 2.21 5.26
C PHE A 151 15.56 2.60 3.99
N CYS A 152 15.07 3.83 3.88
CA CYS A 152 14.23 4.22 2.75
C CYS A 152 15.03 4.25 1.44
N LYS A 153 16.18 4.97 1.39
CA LYS A 153 16.95 5.15 0.15
C LYS A 153 17.95 4.04 -0.18
N LYS A 154 18.44 3.28 0.80
CA LYS A 154 19.40 2.17 0.55
C LYS A 154 18.80 0.77 0.65
N GLN A 155 17.56 0.60 1.12
CA GLN A 155 16.88 -0.71 1.16
C GLN A 155 15.58 -0.73 0.36
N LEU A 156 14.60 0.13 0.69
CA LEU A 156 13.29 0.10 0.03
C LEU A 156 13.36 0.61 -1.41
N TRP A 157 13.97 1.77 -1.63
CA TRP A 157 14.06 2.40 -2.95
C TRP A 157 14.72 1.49 -3.99
N PRO A 158 15.91 0.89 -3.76
CA PRO A 158 16.53 0.02 -4.75
C PRO A 158 15.71 -1.26 -4.99
N LEU A 159 15.18 -1.87 -3.93
CA LEU A 159 14.36 -3.08 -4.03
C LEU A 159 13.09 -2.83 -4.88
N PHE A 160 12.39 -1.72 -4.64
CA PHE A 160 11.17 -1.37 -5.38
C PHE A 160 11.46 -1.04 -6.85
N HIS A 161 12.71 -0.67 -7.16
CA HIS A 161 13.20 -0.41 -8.51
C HIS A 161 14.01 -1.58 -9.08
N TYR A 162 13.80 -2.80 -8.57
CA TYR A 162 14.35 -4.06 -9.09
C TYR A 162 15.88 -4.19 -9.01
N MET A 163 16.53 -3.42 -8.12
CA MET A 163 17.94 -3.61 -7.79
C MET A 163 18.07 -4.51 -6.57
N LEU A 164 18.69 -5.68 -6.78
CA LEU A 164 19.02 -6.62 -5.72
C LEU A 164 20.46 -6.39 -5.22
N PRO A 165 20.72 -6.52 -3.91
CA PRO A 165 22.04 -6.36 -3.31
C PRO A 165 22.95 -7.58 -3.58
N PHE A 166 23.34 -7.78 -4.83
CA PHE A 166 24.21 -8.90 -5.24
C PHE A 166 25.65 -8.75 -4.73
N SER A 167 26.13 -7.52 -4.54
CA SER A 167 27.44 -7.18 -3.98
C SER A 167 27.30 -6.02 -2.99
N ALA A 168 28.35 -5.72 -2.23
CA ALA A 168 28.37 -4.56 -1.33
C ALA A 168 28.13 -3.23 -2.08
N ASP A 169 28.50 -3.19 -3.36
CA ASP A 169 28.41 -2.03 -4.24
C ASP A 169 27.03 -1.91 -4.92
N HIS A 170 26.28 -3.01 -5.06
CA HIS A 170 24.95 -3.06 -5.70
C HIS A 170 23.78 -3.08 -4.71
N GLY A 171 24.00 -2.55 -3.50
CA GLY A 171 23.00 -2.49 -2.43
C GLY A 171 23.55 -3.06 -1.13
N ARG A 172 23.31 -2.36 -0.02
CA ARG A 172 23.80 -2.84 1.28
C ARG A 172 23.00 -4.06 1.71
N ARG A 173 23.68 -5.07 2.27
CA ARG A 173 23.03 -6.19 2.96
C ARG A 173 22.00 -5.67 3.96
N PHE A 174 20.92 -6.41 4.16
CA PHE A 174 19.87 -6.02 5.09
C PHE A 174 20.43 -5.81 6.50
N ASP A 175 20.13 -4.66 7.09
CA ASP A 175 20.51 -4.29 8.45
C ASP A 175 19.25 -4.17 9.31
N ARG A 176 19.12 -5.06 10.29
CA ARG A 176 17.97 -5.09 11.20
C ARG A 176 17.88 -3.81 12.05
N SER A 177 18.99 -3.18 12.39
CA SER A 177 19.00 -1.93 13.15
C SER A 177 18.38 -0.78 12.36
N MET A 178 18.58 -0.74 11.03
CA MET A 178 17.96 0.25 10.15
C MET A 178 16.44 0.05 10.06
N TRP A 179 15.98 -1.20 10.05
CA TRP A 179 14.56 -1.52 10.16
C TRP A 179 13.97 -1.03 11.48
N GLU A 180 14.65 -1.25 12.61
CA GLU A 180 14.19 -0.79 13.92
C GLU A 180 14.07 0.74 13.98
N VAL A 181 15.01 1.47 13.37
CA VAL A 181 14.92 2.92 13.22
C VAL A 181 13.75 3.32 12.33
N TYR A 182 13.51 2.62 11.22
CA TYR A 182 12.34 2.86 10.36
C TYR A 182 11.02 2.70 11.11
N VAL A 183 10.91 1.65 11.93
CA VAL A 183 9.75 1.42 12.81
C VAL A 183 9.63 2.52 13.88
N SER A 184 10.75 2.97 14.46
CA SER A 184 10.77 4.06 15.45
C SER A 184 10.34 5.41 14.86
N ALA A 185 10.79 5.75 13.65
CA ALA A 185 10.36 6.93 12.93
C ALA A 185 8.85 6.88 12.68
N ASN A 186 8.33 5.78 12.13
CA ASN A 186 6.89 5.58 11.91
C ASN A 186 6.07 5.66 13.21
N LYS A 187 6.60 5.17 14.34
CA LYS A 187 5.98 5.34 15.66
C LYS A 187 5.90 6.82 16.03
N SER A 188 6.94 7.61 15.77
CA SER A 188 6.95 9.06 16.01
C SER A 188 5.90 9.79 15.17
N PHE A 189 5.76 9.42 13.90
CA PHE A 189 4.66 9.89 13.04
C PHE A 189 3.28 9.53 13.62
N SER A 190 3.11 8.29 14.10
CA SER A 190 1.83 7.87 14.70
C SER A 190 1.43 8.69 15.92
N GLN A 191 2.40 9.15 16.71
CA GLN A 191 2.15 10.03 17.86
C GLN A 191 1.63 11.38 17.38
N LYS A 192 2.24 11.96 16.35
CA LYS A 192 1.84 13.25 15.77
C LYS A 192 0.47 13.21 15.11
N VAL A 193 0.15 12.14 14.38
CA VAL A 193 -1.22 11.95 13.87
C VAL A 193 -2.22 11.89 15.04
N THR A 194 -1.89 11.14 16.10
CA THR A 194 -2.79 10.98 17.24
C THR A 194 -3.02 12.27 18.04
N GLU A 195 -2.10 13.24 17.99
CA GLU A 195 -2.27 14.53 18.67
C GLU A 195 -3.44 15.35 18.12
N VAL A 196 -3.82 15.16 16.84
CA VAL A 196 -4.86 15.96 16.16
C VAL A 196 -6.06 15.15 15.67
N LEU A 197 -5.98 13.81 15.77
CA LEU A 197 -6.98 12.87 15.26
C LEU A 197 -8.25 12.84 16.12
N ASN A 198 -9.40 12.98 15.46
CA ASN A 198 -10.71 12.54 15.92
C ASN A 198 -11.06 11.20 15.23
N PRO A 199 -10.99 10.06 15.95
CA PRO A 199 -11.06 8.74 15.33
C PRO A 199 -12.43 8.33 14.78
N GLU A 200 -13.50 9.01 15.18
CA GLU A 200 -14.85 8.73 14.66
C GLU A 200 -15.11 9.51 13.35
N ASP A 201 -14.58 10.74 13.23
CA ASP A 201 -14.95 11.68 12.16
C ASP A 201 -13.83 11.93 11.12
N ASP A 202 -12.59 11.52 11.39
CA ASP A 202 -11.48 11.81 10.47
C ASP A 202 -11.16 10.65 9.52
N PHE A 203 -10.74 11.03 8.32
CA PHE A 203 -10.00 10.19 7.40
C PHE A 203 -8.49 10.43 7.56
N VAL A 204 -7.70 9.36 7.50
CA VAL A 204 -6.24 9.43 7.47
C VAL A 204 -5.73 8.87 6.15
N TRP A 205 -5.05 9.69 5.36
CA TRP A 205 -4.46 9.27 4.10
C TRP A 205 -2.93 9.31 4.19
N ILE A 206 -2.33 8.12 4.19
CA ILE A 206 -0.89 7.91 4.35
C ILE A 206 -0.23 7.76 2.97
N HIS A 207 0.89 8.44 2.78
CA HIS A 207 1.61 8.44 1.51
C HIS A 207 3.00 7.79 1.60
N ASP A 208 3.20 6.88 0.66
CA ASP A 208 4.47 6.39 0.15
C ASP A 208 5.27 5.42 1.05
N TYR A 209 6.35 4.87 0.48
CA TYR A 209 7.16 3.80 1.06
C TYR A 209 7.85 4.17 2.40
N HIS A 210 7.92 5.45 2.74
CA HIS A 210 8.47 5.94 4.00
C HIS A 210 7.62 5.54 5.21
N LEU A 211 6.30 5.38 5.02
CA LEU A 211 5.33 5.24 6.11
C LEU A 211 4.49 3.96 6.05
N MET A 212 5.03 2.88 5.46
CA MET A 212 4.28 1.63 5.21
C MET A 212 3.88 0.89 6.48
N VAL A 213 4.53 1.17 7.61
CA VAL A 213 4.21 0.54 8.90
C VAL A 213 3.35 1.40 9.82
N LEU A 214 3.13 2.66 9.45
CA LEU A 214 2.24 3.58 10.16
C LEU A 214 0.81 3.04 10.34
N PRO A 215 0.18 2.36 9.35
CA PRO A 215 -1.18 1.86 9.52
C PRO A 215 -1.36 0.95 10.74
N THR A 216 -0.39 0.07 11.04
CA THR A 216 -0.42 -0.80 12.23
C THR A 216 -0.48 -0.01 13.52
N PHE A 217 0.31 1.06 13.63
CA PHE A 217 0.37 1.87 14.85
C PHE A 217 -0.96 2.58 15.12
N LEU A 218 -1.55 3.15 14.09
CA LEU A 218 -2.83 3.85 14.18
C LEU A 218 -3.98 2.88 14.43
N ARG A 219 -4.07 1.80 13.65
CA ARG A 219 -5.15 0.80 13.76
C ARG A 219 -5.16 0.11 15.12
N ARG A 220 -3.98 -0.12 15.73
CA ARG A 220 -3.88 -0.70 17.08
C ARG A 220 -4.50 0.17 18.16
N ARG A 221 -4.50 1.50 17.98
CA ARG A 221 -5.13 2.44 18.91
C ARG A 221 -6.59 2.71 18.54
N PHE A 222 -6.90 2.71 17.25
CA PHE A 222 -8.21 3.07 16.71
C PHE A 222 -8.66 2.03 15.68
N ASN A 223 -9.33 0.96 16.14
CA ASN A 223 -9.69 -0.18 15.29
C ASN A 223 -10.59 0.19 14.10
N ARG A 224 -11.42 1.24 14.22
CA ARG A 224 -12.41 1.67 13.22
C ARG A 224 -11.99 2.88 12.38
N LEU A 225 -10.80 3.43 12.62
CA LEU A 225 -10.26 4.60 11.92
C LEU A 225 -10.36 4.45 10.39
N ARG A 226 -10.87 5.44 9.68
CA ARG A 226 -10.95 5.41 8.21
C ARG A 226 -9.57 5.74 7.63
N MET A 227 -8.95 4.80 6.94
CA MET A 227 -7.54 4.91 6.57
C MET A 227 -7.24 4.48 5.13
N GLY A 228 -6.66 5.39 4.36
CA GLY A 228 -6.09 5.11 3.05
C GLY A 228 -4.56 5.08 3.08
N PHE A 229 -3.97 4.27 2.22
CA PHE A 229 -2.55 4.31 1.90
C PHE A 229 -2.36 4.43 0.39
N PHE A 230 -1.43 5.26 -0.09
CA PHE A 230 -1.09 5.32 -1.51
C PHE A 230 0.42 5.20 -1.72
N LEU A 231 0.86 4.24 -2.55
CA LEU A 231 2.26 4.07 -2.91
C LEU A 231 2.60 4.82 -4.20
N HIS A 232 3.56 5.75 -4.13
CA HIS A 232 4.00 6.54 -5.29
C HIS A 232 5.16 5.88 -6.05
N SER A 233 5.87 4.95 -5.41
CA SER A 233 6.88 4.09 -6.04
C SER A 233 6.26 2.87 -6.74
N PRO A 234 7.01 2.17 -7.61
CA PRO A 234 6.60 0.86 -8.09
C PRO A 234 6.42 -0.13 -6.94
N TRP A 235 5.58 -1.15 -7.13
CA TRP A 235 5.61 -2.36 -6.30
C TRP A 235 6.30 -3.49 -7.08
N PRO A 236 7.38 -4.10 -6.56
CA PRO A 236 8.15 -5.08 -7.30
C PRO A 236 7.45 -6.44 -7.36
N SER A 237 7.83 -7.27 -8.33
CA SER A 237 7.34 -8.65 -8.42
C SER A 237 7.61 -9.43 -7.13
N SER A 238 6.80 -10.46 -6.87
CA SER A 238 6.96 -11.28 -5.65
C SER A 238 8.33 -11.96 -5.54
N GLU A 239 9.01 -12.22 -6.67
CA GLU A 239 10.36 -12.79 -6.67
C GLU A 239 11.41 -11.81 -6.16
N ILE A 240 11.24 -10.52 -6.46
CA ILE A 240 12.10 -9.46 -5.93
C ILE A 240 11.69 -9.14 -4.49
N TYR A 241 10.39 -8.93 -4.25
CA TYR A 241 9.88 -8.55 -2.93
C TYR A 241 10.21 -9.58 -1.84
N ARG A 242 10.21 -10.89 -2.16
CA ARG A 242 10.52 -11.94 -1.18
C ARG A 242 11.95 -11.92 -0.64
N THR A 243 12.86 -11.20 -1.31
CA THR A 243 14.23 -11.01 -0.83
C THR A 243 14.30 -10.10 0.40
N LEU A 244 13.29 -9.25 0.63
CA LEU A 244 13.21 -8.39 1.81
C LEU A 244 12.96 -9.23 3.07
N PRO A 245 13.83 -9.16 4.10
CA PRO A 245 13.64 -9.94 5.32
C PRO A 245 12.41 -9.57 6.13
N VAL A 246 11.93 -8.33 6.02
CA VAL A 246 10.76 -7.78 6.75
C VAL A 246 9.49 -7.69 5.89
N ARG A 247 9.45 -8.48 4.81
CA ARG A 247 8.36 -8.50 3.82
C ARG A 247 6.98 -8.75 4.44
N GLU A 248 6.88 -9.67 5.40
CA GLU A 248 5.59 -9.99 6.01
C GLU A 248 5.11 -8.88 6.93
N GLU A 249 6.01 -8.28 7.72
CA GLU A 249 5.68 -7.16 8.60
C GLU A 249 5.13 -5.98 7.80
N ILE A 250 5.73 -5.65 6.66
CA ILE A 250 5.27 -4.57 5.79
C ILE A 250 3.92 -4.90 5.14
N LEU A 251 3.72 -6.10 4.59
CA LEU A 251 2.44 -6.50 4.02
C LEU A 251 1.32 -6.46 5.06
N LYS A 252 1.54 -7.08 6.23
CA LYS A 252 0.58 -7.07 7.34
C LYS A 252 0.28 -5.66 7.81
N ALA A 253 1.28 -4.78 7.82
CA ALA A 253 1.05 -3.39 8.18
C ALA A 253 0.16 -2.66 7.17
N LEU A 254 0.46 -2.76 5.88
CA LEU A 254 -0.38 -2.14 4.86
C LEU A 254 -1.83 -2.64 4.90
N LEU A 255 -2.05 -3.93 5.19
CA LEU A 255 -3.38 -4.55 5.33
C LEU A 255 -4.18 -4.06 6.56
N ASN A 256 -3.59 -3.21 7.42
CA ASN A 256 -4.34 -2.45 8.42
C ASN A 256 -4.97 -1.15 7.85
N SER A 257 -4.73 -0.82 6.59
CA SER A 257 -5.45 0.22 5.84
C SER A 257 -6.79 -0.33 5.31
N ASP A 258 -7.68 0.56 4.91
CA ASP A 258 -8.97 0.22 4.31
C ASP A 258 -8.90 0.29 2.79
N LEU A 259 -8.19 1.28 2.26
CA LEU A 259 -7.91 1.42 0.83
C LEU A 259 -6.41 1.52 0.58
N ILE A 260 -5.88 0.74 -0.36
CA ILE A 260 -4.47 0.79 -0.79
C ILE A 260 -4.41 1.16 -2.27
N GLY A 261 -3.76 2.26 -2.59
CA GLY A 261 -3.61 2.82 -3.93
C GLY A 261 -2.26 2.57 -4.58
N PHE A 262 -2.27 2.32 -5.89
CA PHE A 262 -1.10 2.21 -6.75
C PHE A 262 -1.32 2.97 -8.07
N HIS A 263 -0.25 3.41 -8.72
CA HIS A 263 -0.35 4.10 -10.02
C HIS A 263 -0.83 3.21 -11.17
N THR A 264 -0.38 1.96 -11.22
CA THR A 264 -0.64 1.06 -12.35
C THR A 264 -1.23 -0.26 -11.89
N PHE A 265 -1.92 -0.95 -12.81
CA PHE A 265 -2.43 -2.30 -12.56
C PHE A 265 -1.30 -3.28 -12.29
N ASP A 266 -0.13 -3.14 -12.91
CA ASP A 266 1.00 -4.03 -12.65
C ASP A 266 1.51 -3.95 -11.23
N TYR A 267 1.61 -2.75 -10.66
CA TYR A 267 2.04 -2.59 -9.26
C TYR A 267 1.02 -3.21 -8.30
N ALA A 268 -0.27 -2.93 -8.51
CA ALA A 268 -1.34 -3.55 -7.73
C ALA A 268 -1.34 -5.08 -7.85
N ARG A 269 -1.20 -5.61 -9.07
CA ARG A 269 -1.12 -7.05 -9.34
C ARG A 269 0.07 -7.70 -8.64
N HIS A 270 1.22 -7.03 -8.60
CA HIS A 270 2.38 -7.52 -7.87
C HIS A 270 2.17 -7.51 -6.35
N PHE A 271 1.54 -6.47 -5.80
CA PHE A 271 1.15 -6.43 -4.39
C PHE A 271 0.19 -7.57 -4.02
N LEU A 272 -0.85 -7.79 -4.82
CA LEU A 272 -1.81 -8.88 -4.66
C LEU A 272 -1.12 -10.25 -4.72
N SER A 273 -0.17 -10.43 -5.65
CA SER A 273 0.63 -11.65 -5.75
C SER A 273 1.49 -11.88 -4.51
N CYS A 274 2.06 -10.82 -3.93
CA CYS A 274 2.80 -10.91 -2.66
C CYS A 274 1.87 -11.32 -1.51
N CYS A 275 0.68 -10.73 -1.40
CA CYS A 275 -0.33 -11.10 -0.40
C CYS A 275 -0.74 -12.58 -0.53
N SER A 276 -0.99 -13.05 -1.75
CA SER A 276 -1.34 -14.45 -2.00
C SER A 276 -0.19 -15.41 -1.64
N ARG A 277 1.02 -15.17 -2.15
CA ARG A 277 2.16 -16.09 -1.96
C ARG A 277 2.71 -16.10 -0.53
N MET A 278 2.68 -14.97 0.17
CA MET A 278 3.30 -14.84 1.50
C MET A 278 2.30 -15.00 2.64
N LEU A 279 1.04 -14.62 2.43
CA LEU A 279 0.01 -14.61 3.47
C LEU A 279 -1.16 -15.55 3.16
N GLY A 280 -1.20 -16.18 1.98
CA GLY A 280 -2.29 -17.07 1.59
C GLY A 280 -3.61 -16.35 1.29
N LEU A 281 -3.56 -15.04 1.02
CA LEU A 281 -4.75 -14.22 0.81
C LEU A 281 -5.19 -14.24 -0.65
N GLU A 282 -6.44 -14.58 -0.90
CA GLU A 282 -7.09 -14.43 -2.21
C GLU A 282 -7.72 -13.04 -2.32
N TYR A 283 -7.67 -12.46 -3.52
CA TYR A 283 -8.41 -11.24 -3.84
C TYR A 283 -9.63 -11.56 -4.69
N GLN A 284 -10.65 -10.71 -4.60
CA GLN A 284 -11.83 -10.78 -5.43
C GLN A 284 -11.90 -9.53 -6.29
N SER A 285 -12.30 -9.70 -7.56
CA SER A 285 -12.68 -8.60 -8.43
C SER A 285 -14.19 -8.66 -8.66
N LYS A 286 -14.92 -7.65 -8.18
CA LYS A 286 -16.39 -7.56 -8.31
C LYS A 286 -16.78 -6.19 -8.84
N ARG A 287 -17.46 -6.16 -9.99
CA ARG A 287 -17.96 -4.93 -10.63
C ARG A 287 -16.88 -3.85 -10.81
N GLY A 288 -15.65 -4.25 -11.15
CA GLY A 288 -14.50 -3.35 -11.32
C GLY A 288 -13.74 -3.00 -10.05
N TYR A 289 -14.20 -3.44 -8.87
CA TYR A 289 -13.53 -3.24 -7.58
C TYR A 289 -12.69 -4.44 -7.22
N ILE A 290 -11.44 -4.20 -6.82
CA ILE A 290 -10.54 -5.23 -6.32
C ILE A 290 -10.50 -5.11 -4.80
N GLY A 291 -10.75 -6.23 -4.10
CA GLY A 291 -10.73 -6.27 -2.64
C GLY A 291 -10.07 -7.54 -2.11
N LEU A 292 -9.36 -7.41 -1.00
CA LEU A 292 -8.82 -8.51 -0.20
C LEU A 292 -9.67 -8.68 1.06
N GLU A 293 -10.09 -9.91 1.34
CA GLU A 293 -10.67 -10.24 2.65
C GLU A 293 -9.52 -10.41 3.65
N TYR A 294 -9.58 -9.69 4.77
CA TYR A 294 -8.57 -9.73 5.82
C TYR A 294 -9.23 -9.67 7.19
N TYR A 295 -9.47 -10.84 7.79
CA TYR A 295 -10.05 -11.02 9.13
C TYR A 295 -11.44 -10.36 9.29
N GLY A 296 -12.30 -10.54 8.29
CA GLY A 296 -13.64 -10.01 8.21
C GLY A 296 -13.71 -8.54 7.76
N ARG A 297 -12.57 -7.93 7.42
CA ARG A 297 -12.50 -6.63 6.74
C ARG A 297 -12.29 -6.82 5.25
N THR A 298 -12.75 -5.87 4.45
CA THR A 298 -12.39 -5.80 3.03
C THR A 298 -11.39 -4.66 2.85
N VAL A 299 -10.16 -5.00 2.46
CA VAL A 299 -9.14 -4.02 2.07
C VAL A 299 -9.27 -3.78 0.57
N GLY A 300 -9.72 -2.60 0.18
CA GLY A 300 -9.87 -2.18 -1.21
C GLY A 300 -8.52 -1.91 -1.85
N ILE A 301 -8.39 -2.21 -3.14
CA ILE A 301 -7.21 -1.90 -3.96
C ILE A 301 -7.62 -0.92 -5.06
N LYS A 302 -7.07 0.29 -5.01
CA LYS A 302 -7.26 1.33 -6.02
C LYS A 302 -6.09 1.36 -6.98
N ILE A 303 -6.39 1.45 -8.27
CA ILE A 303 -5.39 1.69 -9.31
C ILE A 303 -5.73 3.01 -9.95
N MET A 304 -4.84 3.99 -9.82
CA MET A 304 -5.02 5.29 -10.45
C MET A 304 -3.69 6.04 -10.59
N PRO A 305 -3.27 6.37 -11.82
CA PRO A 305 -2.13 7.25 -12.02
C PRO A 305 -2.44 8.64 -11.47
N VAL A 306 -1.46 9.26 -10.81
CA VAL A 306 -1.62 10.64 -10.32
C VAL A 306 -1.39 11.64 -11.45
N GLY A 307 -2.21 12.69 -11.50
CA GLY A 307 -2.10 13.78 -12.46
C GLY A 307 -1.21 14.93 -12.00
N ILE A 308 -1.25 16.03 -12.76
CA ILE A 308 -0.60 17.31 -12.42
C ILE A 308 -1.65 18.38 -12.11
N HIS A 309 -1.25 19.49 -11.46
CA HIS A 309 -2.14 20.63 -11.26
C HIS A 309 -2.12 21.60 -12.44
N MET A 310 -3.15 21.57 -13.27
CA MET A 310 -3.24 22.33 -14.52
C MET A 310 -3.08 23.85 -14.32
N GLY A 311 -3.80 24.43 -13.35
CA GLY A 311 -3.76 25.87 -13.07
C GLY A 311 -2.40 26.36 -12.56
N ARG A 312 -1.64 25.50 -11.88
CA ARG A 312 -0.30 25.83 -11.37
C ARG A 312 0.69 25.93 -12.53
N ILE A 313 0.69 24.94 -13.41
CA ILE A 313 1.55 24.95 -14.61
C ILE A 313 1.24 26.18 -15.47
N GLN A 314 -0.03 26.47 -15.73
CA GLN A 314 -0.43 27.66 -16.49
C GLN A 314 0.02 28.98 -15.82
N SER A 315 -0.08 29.08 -14.49
CA SER A 315 0.36 30.26 -13.74
C SER A 315 1.87 30.47 -13.84
N VAL A 316 2.66 29.40 -13.74
CA VAL A 316 4.12 29.47 -13.86
C VAL A 316 4.54 29.72 -15.32
N MET A 317 3.81 29.20 -16.31
CA MET A 317 4.03 29.58 -17.71
C MET A 317 3.90 31.08 -17.92
N LYS A 318 2.83 31.71 -17.40
CA LYS A 318 2.65 33.17 -17.47
C LYS A 318 3.86 33.91 -16.89
N LEU A 319 4.40 33.42 -15.77
CA LEU A 319 5.62 33.98 -15.17
C LEU A 319 6.84 33.83 -16.08
N ALA A 320 7.08 32.63 -16.64
CA ALA A 320 8.21 32.38 -17.54
C ALA A 320 8.19 33.25 -18.81
N TYR A 321 7.00 33.54 -19.36
CA TYR A 321 6.85 34.48 -20.48
C TYR A 321 7.13 35.92 -20.04
N LYS A 322 6.60 36.34 -18.89
CA LYS A 322 6.83 37.69 -18.33
C LYS A 322 8.31 37.94 -18.03
N GLU A 323 9.03 36.91 -17.56
CA GLU A 323 10.47 36.95 -17.28
C GLU A 323 11.34 36.91 -18.55
N GLY A 324 10.76 36.76 -19.75
CA GLY A 324 11.50 36.74 -21.01
C GLY A 324 12.27 35.44 -21.29
N GLN A 325 12.28 34.49 -20.35
CA GLN A 325 13.07 33.25 -20.42
C GLN A 325 12.78 32.42 -21.68
N VAL A 326 11.51 32.32 -22.09
CA VAL A 326 11.14 31.59 -23.30
C VAL A 326 11.74 32.24 -24.56
N GLY A 327 11.78 33.58 -24.61
CA GLY A 327 12.38 34.34 -25.70
C GLY A 327 13.90 34.16 -25.77
N GLU A 328 14.57 34.23 -24.62
CA GLU A 328 16.01 34.00 -24.50
C GLU A 328 16.40 32.59 -24.97
N LEU A 329 15.66 31.56 -24.54
CA LEU A 329 15.92 30.19 -24.95
C LEU A 329 15.63 29.98 -26.45
N ASN A 330 14.56 30.55 -27.00
CA ASN A 330 14.29 30.51 -28.45
C ASN A 330 15.42 31.15 -29.27
N GLN A 331 15.97 32.27 -28.82
CA GLN A 331 17.11 32.91 -29.46
C GLN A 331 18.38 32.04 -29.33
N LYS A 332 18.65 31.50 -28.14
CA LYS A 332 19.79 30.62 -27.87
C LYS A 332 19.79 29.36 -28.74
N PHE A 333 18.62 28.80 -29.00
CA PHE A 333 18.44 27.57 -29.77
C PHE A 333 17.90 27.79 -31.19
N GLN A 334 18.00 29.02 -31.71
CA GLN A 334 17.50 29.34 -33.03
C GLN A 334 18.11 28.42 -34.11
N GLY A 335 17.24 27.85 -34.94
CA GLY A 335 17.63 26.91 -36.01
C GLY A 335 18.03 25.51 -35.51
N ARG A 336 17.83 25.20 -34.22
CA ARG A 336 18.12 23.90 -33.62
C ARG A 336 16.86 23.23 -33.08
N THR A 337 16.81 21.91 -33.22
CA THR A 337 15.78 21.05 -32.62
C THR A 337 16.23 20.64 -31.22
N VAL A 338 15.42 20.96 -30.21
CA VAL A 338 15.75 20.68 -28.80
C VAL A 338 15.07 19.41 -28.32
N PHE A 339 15.87 18.43 -27.92
CA PHE A 339 15.46 17.36 -27.02
C PHE A 339 15.63 17.81 -25.58
N LEU A 340 14.73 17.39 -24.70
CA LEU A 340 14.80 17.74 -23.28
C LEU A 340 14.70 16.49 -22.40
N GLY A 341 15.67 16.36 -21.50
CA GLY A 341 15.64 15.44 -20.38
C GLY A 341 15.57 16.22 -19.08
N VAL A 342 14.66 15.84 -18.17
CA VAL A 342 14.57 16.39 -16.82
C VAL A 342 14.40 15.25 -15.85
N ASP A 343 15.45 14.99 -15.09
CA ASP A 343 15.53 13.83 -14.21
C ASP A 343 16.25 14.20 -12.91
N ASP A 344 15.90 13.53 -11.82
CA ASP A 344 16.70 13.60 -10.61
C ASP A 344 17.99 12.83 -10.81
N MET A 345 19.08 13.25 -10.17
CA MET A 345 20.32 12.47 -10.16
C MET A 345 20.11 11.18 -9.37
N ASP A 346 19.70 10.14 -10.09
CA ASP A 346 19.35 8.83 -9.57
C ASP A 346 19.59 7.75 -10.63
N ILE A 347 20.05 6.60 -10.16
CA ILE A 347 20.52 5.46 -10.95
C ILE A 347 19.41 4.87 -11.82
N PHE A 348 18.16 4.98 -11.37
CA PHE A 348 17.00 4.43 -12.06
C PHE A 348 16.46 5.35 -13.16
N LYS A 349 16.97 6.58 -13.27
CA LYS A 349 16.53 7.55 -14.29
C LYS A 349 17.16 7.34 -15.65
N GLY A 350 18.19 6.49 -15.75
CA GLY A 350 18.77 6.10 -17.04
C GLY A 350 19.29 7.29 -17.85
N ILE A 351 19.86 8.31 -17.18
CA ILE A 351 20.39 9.52 -17.83
C ILE A 351 21.48 9.12 -18.82
N ASN A 352 22.42 8.25 -18.44
CA ASN A 352 23.48 7.82 -19.35
C ASN A 352 22.94 7.08 -20.59
N LEU A 353 21.92 6.23 -20.45
CA LEU A 353 21.26 5.57 -21.59
C LEU A 353 20.70 6.57 -22.59
N LYS A 354 20.20 7.71 -22.12
CA LYS A 354 19.74 8.83 -22.96
C LYS A 354 20.87 9.49 -23.73
N LEU A 355 22.01 9.72 -23.06
CA LEU A 355 23.19 10.31 -23.68
C LEU A 355 23.74 9.38 -24.76
N LEU A 356 23.84 8.08 -24.48
CA LEU A 356 24.24 7.07 -25.45
C LEU A 356 23.29 6.99 -26.65
N ALA A 357 21.97 7.11 -26.42
CA ALA A 357 21.00 7.16 -27.50
C ALA A 357 21.17 8.42 -28.38
N MET A 358 21.48 9.56 -27.77
CA MET A 358 21.80 10.79 -28.51
C MET A 358 23.09 10.63 -29.32
N GLU A 359 24.15 10.05 -28.73
CA GLU A 359 25.40 9.72 -29.44
C GLU A 359 25.11 8.84 -30.66
N GLN A 360 24.36 7.76 -30.46
CA GLN A 360 24.01 6.80 -31.51
C GLN A 360 23.15 7.43 -32.61
N MET A 361 22.19 8.27 -32.25
CA MET A 361 21.35 8.99 -33.21
C MET A 361 22.20 9.93 -34.09
N LEU A 362 23.15 10.65 -33.51
CA LEU A 362 24.04 11.55 -34.25
C LEU A 362 25.01 10.81 -35.19
N ARG A 363 25.43 9.59 -34.83
CA ARG A 363 26.22 8.70 -35.70
C ARG A 363 25.38 8.19 -36.89
N GLN A 364 24.20 7.66 -36.61
CA GLN A 364 23.33 7.01 -37.61
C GLN A 364 22.65 8.03 -38.53
N HIS A 365 22.36 9.23 -38.03
CA HIS A 365 21.69 10.30 -38.76
C HIS A 365 22.55 11.58 -38.80
N PRO A 366 23.66 11.61 -39.58
CA PRO A 366 24.57 12.76 -39.62
C PRO A 366 23.91 14.09 -39.98
N LYS A 367 22.74 14.03 -40.65
CA LYS A 367 21.91 15.19 -40.95
C LYS A 367 21.57 16.00 -39.68
N TRP A 368 21.50 15.39 -38.50
CA TRP A 368 21.17 16.09 -37.25
C TRP A 368 22.38 16.73 -36.55
N GLN A 369 23.61 16.43 -36.98
CA GLN A 369 24.81 17.05 -36.41
C GLN A 369 24.82 18.55 -36.71
N GLY A 370 24.94 19.38 -35.67
CA GLY A 370 24.82 20.84 -35.76
C GLY A 370 23.39 21.36 -35.71
N ARG A 371 22.38 20.47 -35.72
CA ARG A 371 20.95 20.83 -35.76
C ARG A 371 20.15 20.30 -34.57
N ALA A 372 20.52 19.17 -33.98
CA ALA A 372 19.85 18.62 -32.80
C ALA A 372 20.66 18.89 -31.53
N VAL A 373 20.00 19.29 -30.44
CA VAL A 373 20.63 19.47 -29.13
C VAL A 373 19.82 18.74 -28.07
N LEU A 374 20.48 18.00 -27.19
CA LEU A 374 19.88 17.45 -25.98
C LEU A 374 20.23 18.36 -24.80
N VAL A 375 19.23 19.01 -24.24
CA VAL A 375 19.34 19.67 -22.93
C VAL A 375 18.97 18.65 -21.86
N GLN A 376 19.93 18.28 -21.00
CA GLN A 376 19.69 17.41 -19.86
C GLN A 376 19.80 18.22 -18.57
N ILE A 377 18.65 18.42 -17.91
CA ILE A 377 18.57 18.99 -16.57
C ILE A 377 18.66 17.85 -15.56
N ALA A 378 19.64 17.92 -14.67
CA ALA A 378 19.79 17.00 -13.56
C ALA A 378 19.42 17.70 -12.24
N ASN A 379 18.26 17.36 -11.69
CA ASN A 379 17.89 17.86 -10.36
C ASN A 379 18.79 17.20 -9.29
N PRO A 380 19.03 17.88 -8.16
CA PRO A 380 19.76 17.29 -7.04
C PRO A 380 19.14 15.96 -6.59
N ALA A 381 20.00 15.02 -6.19
CA ALA A 381 19.56 13.73 -5.66
C ALA A 381 18.66 13.93 -4.43
N ARG A 382 17.59 13.15 -4.31
CA ARG A 382 16.64 13.22 -3.19
C ARG A 382 17.15 12.59 -1.88
N GLY A 383 18.47 12.45 -1.68
CA GLY A 383 19.09 11.80 -0.52
C GLY A 383 20.44 11.17 -0.87
N LYS A 384 21.11 10.54 0.10
CA LYS A 384 22.39 9.84 -0.10
C LYS A 384 22.16 8.42 -0.64
N GLY A 385 21.70 8.33 -1.89
CA GLY A 385 21.45 7.10 -2.62
C GLY A 385 22.71 6.26 -2.89
N ILE A 386 22.54 5.13 -3.59
CA ILE A 386 23.64 4.24 -4.00
C ILE A 386 24.26 4.80 -5.28
N GLY A 387 25.60 4.82 -5.38
CA GLY A 387 26.30 5.05 -6.65
C GLY A 387 26.21 6.48 -7.21
N LEU A 388 25.84 7.48 -6.40
CA LEU A 388 25.52 8.82 -6.90
C LEU A 388 26.74 9.54 -7.51
N GLU A 389 27.90 9.44 -6.86
CA GLU A 389 29.12 10.10 -7.33
C GLU A 389 29.62 9.44 -8.62
N GLU A 390 29.56 8.10 -8.68
CA GLU A 390 29.94 7.32 -9.86
C GLU A 390 29.05 7.66 -11.05
N ILE A 391 27.73 7.76 -10.86
CA ILE A 391 26.79 8.09 -11.94
C ILE A 391 26.93 9.54 -12.38
N GLN A 392 27.15 10.46 -11.45
CA GLN A 392 27.40 11.85 -11.82
C GLN A 392 28.70 11.97 -12.63
N ALA A 393 29.74 11.22 -12.27
CA ALA A 393 31.00 11.16 -13.02
C ALA A 393 30.79 10.56 -14.43
N GLU A 394 30.10 9.42 -14.51
CA GLU A 394 29.77 8.73 -15.78
C GLU A 394 28.98 9.65 -16.72
N VAL A 395 27.94 10.32 -16.21
CA VAL A 395 27.14 11.28 -16.99
C VAL A 395 27.99 12.44 -17.49
N LYS A 396 28.86 13.00 -16.65
CA LYS A 396 29.76 14.11 -17.05
C LYS A 396 30.77 13.67 -18.10
N GLU A 397 31.33 12.47 -17.96
CA GLU A 397 32.26 11.89 -18.93
C GLU A 397 31.58 11.67 -20.29
N SER A 398 30.39 11.06 -20.31
CA SER A 398 29.60 10.87 -21.53
C SER A 398 29.28 12.20 -22.21
N CYS A 399 28.82 13.21 -21.45
CA CYS A 399 28.57 14.55 -21.98
C CYS A 399 29.81 15.14 -22.64
N LYS A 400 30.97 15.06 -21.97
CA LYS A 400 32.24 15.57 -22.47
C LYS A 400 32.64 14.86 -23.77
N LYS A 401 32.65 13.53 -23.76
CA LYS A 401 33.01 12.69 -24.92
C LYS A 401 32.15 13.03 -26.14
N ILE A 402 30.83 13.11 -25.98
CA ILE A 402 29.90 13.40 -27.08
C ILE A 402 30.11 14.83 -27.61
N ASN A 403 30.31 15.80 -26.72
CA ASN A 403 30.57 17.18 -27.12
C ASN A 403 31.92 17.35 -27.83
N GLU A 404 32.96 16.61 -27.44
CA GLU A 404 34.25 16.59 -28.13
C GLU A 404 34.16 15.97 -29.53
N GLU A 405 33.37 14.91 -29.69
CA GLU A 405 33.24 14.20 -30.97
C GLU A 405 32.34 14.93 -31.99
N PHE A 406 31.19 15.46 -31.57
CA PHE A 406 30.20 16.05 -32.48
C PHE A 406 30.06 17.57 -32.36
N GLY A 407 30.73 18.19 -31.39
CA GLY A 407 30.70 19.64 -31.16
C GLY A 407 31.38 20.44 -32.28
N LYS A 408 30.95 21.70 -32.42
CA LYS A 408 31.51 22.69 -33.37
C LYS A 408 31.54 24.06 -32.68
N PRO A 409 32.31 25.04 -33.17
CA PRO A 409 32.27 26.40 -32.60
C PRO A 409 30.83 26.93 -32.50
N GLY A 410 30.38 27.24 -31.29
CA GLY A 410 29.02 27.70 -30.99
C GLY A 410 27.94 26.62 -30.93
N TYR A 411 28.27 25.33 -31.11
CA TYR A 411 27.34 24.20 -31.07
C TYR A 411 27.86 23.08 -30.17
N GLU A 412 27.11 22.78 -29.12
CA GLU A 412 27.28 21.61 -28.28
C GLU A 412 26.06 20.71 -28.46
N PRO A 413 26.22 19.43 -28.86
CA PRO A 413 25.11 18.50 -28.98
C PRO A 413 24.45 18.18 -27.63
N ILE A 414 25.18 18.26 -26.52
CA ILE A 414 24.69 18.02 -25.16
C ILE A 414 24.89 19.26 -24.30
N ILE A 415 23.81 19.80 -23.75
CA ILE A 415 23.85 20.84 -22.72
C ILE A 415 23.43 20.22 -21.40
N PHE A 416 24.40 19.99 -20.54
CA PHE A 416 24.18 19.40 -19.22
C PHE A 416 24.05 20.48 -18.14
N ILE A 417 22.89 20.53 -17.49
CA ILE A 417 22.57 21.50 -16.43
C ILE A 417 22.55 20.76 -15.10
N ASP A 418 23.66 20.85 -14.37
CA ASP A 418 23.89 20.27 -13.05
C ASP A 418 23.84 21.35 -11.97
N ARG A 419 22.69 22.04 -11.90
CA ARG A 419 22.39 23.05 -10.90
C ARG A 419 20.88 23.08 -10.64
N PRO A 420 20.45 23.64 -9.49
CA PRO A 420 19.05 23.96 -9.29
C PRO A 420 18.52 24.85 -10.43
N VAL A 421 17.39 24.44 -11.01
CA VAL A 421 16.66 25.17 -12.05
C VAL A 421 15.33 25.63 -11.46
N SER A 422 14.99 26.90 -11.63
CA SER A 422 13.70 27.40 -11.15
C SER A 422 12.55 26.76 -11.93
N ILE A 423 11.35 26.72 -11.36
CA ILE A 423 10.21 26.17 -12.07
C ILE A 423 9.84 26.99 -13.32
N SER A 424 10.05 28.32 -13.30
CA SER A 424 9.86 29.17 -14.49
C SER A 424 10.84 28.79 -15.60
N GLU A 425 12.12 28.62 -15.27
CA GLU A 425 13.16 28.23 -16.22
C GLU A 425 12.89 26.82 -16.79
N ARG A 426 12.48 25.87 -15.95
CA ARG A 426 12.11 24.51 -16.38
C ARG A 426 10.93 24.53 -17.37
N ILE A 427 9.90 25.32 -17.08
CA ILE A 427 8.76 25.50 -17.98
C ILE A 427 9.16 26.18 -19.28
N ALA A 428 10.12 27.12 -19.25
CA ALA A 428 10.64 27.72 -20.46
C ALA A 428 11.32 26.68 -21.36
N TYR A 429 12.11 25.76 -20.78
CA TYR A 429 12.65 24.61 -21.52
C TYR A 429 11.56 23.69 -22.08
N TYR A 430 10.52 23.34 -21.29
CA TYR A 430 9.39 22.56 -21.81
C TYR A 430 8.69 23.23 -22.98
N SER A 431 8.56 24.56 -22.95
CA SER A 431 7.86 25.32 -23.98
C SER A 431 8.59 25.26 -25.33
N ILE A 432 9.93 25.29 -25.32
CA ILE A 432 10.73 25.29 -26.56
C ILE A 432 11.10 23.89 -27.06
N ALA A 433 11.10 22.87 -26.20
CA ALA A 433 11.55 21.52 -26.55
C ALA A 433 10.65 20.85 -27.60
N GLU A 434 11.24 20.35 -28.68
CA GLU A 434 10.51 19.60 -29.71
C GLU A 434 10.11 18.22 -29.21
N CYS A 435 10.95 17.59 -28.39
CA CYS A 435 10.70 16.27 -27.83
C CYS A 435 11.24 16.17 -26.39
N VAL A 436 10.43 15.63 -25.48
CA VAL A 436 10.91 15.20 -24.16
C VAL A 436 11.28 13.72 -24.20
N VAL A 437 12.44 13.38 -23.65
CA VAL A 437 13.01 12.03 -23.67
C VAL A 437 13.16 11.54 -22.23
N VAL A 438 12.43 10.48 -21.89
CA VAL A 438 12.41 9.85 -20.56
C VAL A 438 12.87 8.40 -20.68
N THR A 439 14.08 8.11 -20.20
CA THR A 439 14.76 6.81 -20.32
C THR A 439 14.89 6.08 -18.99
N ALA A 440 14.08 6.45 -17.99
CA ALA A 440 14.11 5.81 -16.68
C ALA A 440 13.87 4.30 -16.82
N VAL A 441 14.78 3.51 -16.25
CA VAL A 441 14.73 2.04 -16.31
C VAL A 441 13.67 1.47 -15.38
N ARG A 442 13.33 2.21 -14.31
CA ARG A 442 12.17 2.02 -13.45
C ARG A 442 11.78 3.36 -12.84
N ASP A 443 10.48 3.67 -12.83
CA ASP A 443 9.96 4.86 -12.16
C ASP A 443 8.50 4.63 -11.78
N GLY A 444 8.08 5.05 -10.59
CA GLY A 444 6.72 4.84 -10.09
C GLY A 444 5.70 5.60 -10.93
N MET A 445 5.78 6.92 -10.91
CA MET A 445 5.07 7.79 -11.83
C MET A 445 6.00 8.93 -12.22
N ASN A 446 6.11 9.20 -13.52
CA ASN A 446 6.90 10.30 -14.03
C ASN A 446 5.97 11.40 -14.57
N LEU A 447 5.97 12.56 -13.93
CA LEU A 447 5.09 13.68 -14.27
C LEU A 447 5.72 14.64 -15.30
N THR A 448 7.01 14.51 -15.61
CA THR A 448 7.70 15.35 -16.60
C THR A 448 6.98 15.38 -17.96
N PRO A 449 6.55 14.23 -18.54
CA PRO A 449 5.75 14.25 -19.76
C PRO A 449 4.45 15.06 -19.63
N TYR A 450 3.78 15.00 -18.48
CA TYR A 450 2.49 15.68 -18.26
C TYR A 450 2.70 17.18 -18.20
N GLU A 451 3.70 17.64 -17.42
CA GLU A 451 4.10 19.05 -17.37
C GLU A 451 4.44 19.58 -18.77
N TYR A 452 5.22 18.82 -19.54
CA TYR A 452 5.61 19.16 -20.90
C TYR A 452 4.41 19.29 -21.85
N ILE A 453 3.48 18.33 -21.83
CA ILE A 453 2.27 18.35 -22.68
C ILE A 453 1.49 19.64 -22.44
N VAL A 454 1.30 20.03 -21.17
CA VAL A 454 0.57 21.26 -20.82
C VAL A 454 1.34 22.51 -21.24
N CYS A 455 2.66 22.53 -21.07
CA CYS A 455 3.49 23.64 -21.55
C CYS A 455 3.39 23.82 -23.07
N ARG A 456 3.36 22.73 -23.83
CA ARG A 456 3.24 22.76 -25.30
C ARG A 456 1.85 23.11 -25.80
N GLN A 457 0.81 22.88 -25.00
CA GLN A 457 -0.53 23.41 -25.32
C GLN A 457 -0.52 24.95 -25.34
N GLY A 458 0.25 25.58 -24.45
CA GLY A 458 0.23 27.03 -24.28
C GLY A 458 -0.93 27.50 -23.39
N ILE A 459 -1.02 28.82 -23.24
CA ILE A 459 -2.12 29.48 -22.51
C ILE A 459 -3.15 29.93 -23.53
N SER A 460 -4.43 29.58 -23.32
CA SER A 460 -5.56 30.09 -24.12
C SER A 460 -6.23 31.23 -23.35
N GLY A 461 -6.39 32.41 -23.96
CA GLY A 461 -7.11 33.53 -23.36
C GLY A 461 -6.80 34.90 -23.97
N THR A 462 -7.84 35.67 -24.22
CA THR A 462 -7.86 37.03 -24.80
C THR A 462 -7.11 38.09 -23.98
N GLU A 463 -6.80 37.82 -22.71
CA GLU A 463 -6.13 38.78 -21.81
C GLU A 463 -4.60 38.78 -21.90
N SER A 464 -3.99 37.74 -22.50
CA SER A 464 -2.53 37.59 -22.48
C SER A 464 -1.80 38.23 -23.67
N GLY A 465 -2.48 38.63 -24.75
CA GLY A 465 -1.82 39.08 -26.00
C GLY A 465 -0.90 38.03 -26.68
N LEU A 466 -0.67 36.90 -26.01
CA LEU A 466 0.12 35.75 -26.42
C LEU A 466 -0.83 34.71 -27.01
N ASP A 467 -1.43 35.05 -28.16
CA ASP A 467 -2.30 34.12 -28.87
C ASP A 467 -1.40 33.13 -29.64
N PHE A 468 -1.18 31.95 -29.06
CA PHE A 468 -0.43 30.89 -29.72
C PHE A 468 -1.34 30.22 -30.77
N SER A 469 -1.62 30.90 -31.88
CA SER A 469 -2.60 30.52 -32.91
C SER A 469 -2.13 29.38 -33.85
N GLY A 470 -1.05 28.68 -33.52
CA GLY A 470 -0.50 27.58 -34.30
C GLY A 470 -0.90 26.19 -33.81
N PRO A 471 -0.76 25.17 -34.67
CA PRO A 471 -0.95 23.77 -34.29
C PRO A 471 -0.01 23.38 -33.15
N LYS A 472 -0.54 22.63 -32.19
CA LYS A 472 0.17 22.25 -30.97
C LYS A 472 0.83 20.88 -31.14
N LYS A 473 2.03 20.72 -30.59
CA LYS A 473 2.80 19.49 -30.70
C LYS A 473 3.62 19.22 -29.46
N SER A 474 3.65 17.96 -29.01
CA SER A 474 4.42 17.53 -27.83
C SER A 474 4.95 16.12 -28.05
N MET A 475 6.12 16.01 -28.69
CA MET A 475 6.69 14.70 -28.97
C MET A 475 7.32 14.10 -27.71
N LEU A 476 7.13 12.79 -27.55
CA LEU A 476 7.47 12.06 -26.35
C LEU A 476 8.14 10.75 -26.73
N VAL A 477 9.39 10.59 -26.29
CA VAL A 477 10.09 9.30 -26.28
C VAL A 477 10.15 8.84 -24.84
N VAL A 478 9.44 7.77 -24.51
CA VAL A 478 9.14 7.41 -23.12
C VAL A 478 9.43 5.94 -22.87
N SER A 479 10.19 5.65 -21.82
CA SER A 479 10.45 4.30 -21.36
C SER A 479 9.15 3.52 -21.09
N GLU A 480 9.10 2.26 -21.51
CA GLU A 480 7.99 1.35 -21.18
C GLU A 480 7.93 0.99 -19.68
N PHE A 481 8.96 1.32 -18.91
CA PHE A 481 9.12 0.92 -17.52
C PHE A 481 8.68 1.98 -16.48
N ILE A 482 7.97 3.04 -16.92
CA ILE A 482 7.48 4.11 -16.04
C ILE A 482 5.95 4.15 -15.99
N GLY A 483 5.39 4.54 -14.84
CA GLY A 483 3.94 4.46 -14.61
C GLY A 483 3.05 5.32 -15.52
N CYS A 484 3.58 6.39 -16.13
CA CYS A 484 2.80 7.22 -17.04
C CYS A 484 2.74 6.67 -18.48
N SER A 485 3.60 5.71 -18.83
CA SER A 485 3.71 5.16 -20.18
C SER A 485 2.41 4.51 -20.71
N PRO A 486 1.67 3.70 -19.91
CA PRO A 486 0.38 3.16 -20.34
C PRO A 486 -0.69 4.25 -20.60
N SER A 487 -0.58 5.39 -19.92
CA SER A 487 -1.55 6.49 -20.00
C SER A 487 -1.38 7.35 -21.25
N LEU A 488 -0.14 7.46 -21.77
CA LEU A 488 0.20 8.34 -22.90
C LEU A 488 0.25 7.56 -24.21
N SER A 489 -0.91 7.19 -24.75
CA SER A 489 -1.03 6.29 -25.91
C SER A 489 -0.35 6.78 -27.20
N GLY A 490 -0.11 8.08 -27.35
CA GLY A 490 0.60 8.66 -28.51
C GLY A 490 2.12 8.75 -28.35
N ALA A 491 2.69 8.34 -27.20
CA ALA A 491 4.13 8.43 -26.97
C ALA A 491 4.87 7.32 -27.72
N ILE A 492 6.08 7.61 -28.21
CA ILE A 492 6.97 6.60 -28.77
C ILE A 492 7.60 5.85 -27.60
N ARG A 493 7.14 4.61 -27.39
CA ARG A 493 7.58 3.78 -26.26
C ARG A 493 8.90 3.11 -26.59
N VAL A 494 9.85 3.20 -25.67
CA VAL A 494 11.18 2.60 -25.83
C VAL A 494 11.50 1.68 -24.68
N ASN A 495 12.29 0.65 -24.98
CA ASN A 495 13.06 -0.04 -23.97
C ASN A 495 14.42 0.66 -23.87
N PRO A 496 14.71 1.43 -22.81
CA PRO A 496 15.92 2.25 -22.72
C PRO A 496 17.21 1.44 -22.69
N TRP A 497 17.14 0.13 -22.42
CA TRP A 497 18.30 -0.77 -22.51
C TRP A 497 18.74 -1.02 -23.96
N ASN A 498 17.84 -0.83 -24.92
CA ASN A 498 18.17 -0.85 -26.34
C ASN A 498 18.47 0.57 -26.82
N VAL A 499 19.76 0.95 -26.74
CA VAL A 499 20.25 2.26 -27.13
C VAL A 499 19.97 2.57 -28.61
N GLU A 500 20.13 1.59 -29.50
CA GLU A 500 19.88 1.77 -30.94
C GLU A 500 18.41 2.06 -31.24
N ALA A 501 17.50 1.28 -30.67
CA ALA A 501 16.07 1.52 -30.83
C ALA A 501 15.64 2.86 -30.19
N THR A 502 16.25 3.25 -29.07
CA THR A 502 16.00 4.55 -28.44
C THR A 502 16.48 5.69 -29.32
N ALA A 503 17.65 5.54 -29.96
CA ALA A 503 18.19 6.52 -30.91
C ALA A 503 17.30 6.69 -32.14
N GLU A 504 16.78 5.59 -32.70
CA GLU A 504 15.86 5.66 -33.84
C GLU A 504 14.52 6.29 -33.42
N ALA A 505 14.00 5.97 -32.24
CA ALA A 505 12.80 6.61 -31.69
C ALA A 505 12.98 8.12 -31.50
N MET A 506 14.17 8.57 -31.08
CA MET A 506 14.50 10.00 -31.00
C MET A 506 14.51 10.64 -32.39
N ASN A 507 15.11 10.00 -33.40
CA ASN A 507 15.10 10.48 -34.78
C ASN A 507 13.67 10.52 -35.35
N GLU A 508 12.87 9.48 -35.12
CA GLU A 508 11.46 9.40 -35.53
C GLU A 508 10.68 10.58 -34.93
N ALA A 509 10.81 10.83 -33.63
CA ALA A 509 10.09 11.89 -32.92
C ALA A 509 10.24 13.27 -33.60
N ILE A 510 11.45 13.60 -34.04
CA ILE A 510 11.74 14.91 -34.63
C ILE A 510 11.55 14.95 -36.16
N SER A 511 11.69 13.81 -36.84
CA SER A 511 11.50 13.68 -38.30
C SER A 511 10.05 13.46 -38.71
N MET A 512 9.17 13.17 -37.75
CA MET A 512 7.75 12.91 -37.97
C MET A 512 7.03 14.08 -38.66
N GLU A 513 6.04 13.78 -39.49
CA GLU A 513 5.20 14.79 -40.13
C GLU A 513 4.41 15.61 -39.10
N GLU A 514 4.28 16.92 -39.32
CA GLU A 514 3.66 17.82 -38.34
C GLU A 514 2.19 17.46 -38.03
N ALA A 515 1.43 16.91 -38.99
CA ALA A 515 0.06 16.47 -38.77
C ALA A 515 -0.04 15.31 -37.76
N GLU A 516 0.88 14.35 -37.83
CA GLU A 516 0.95 13.24 -36.87
C GLU A 516 1.39 13.74 -35.49
N LYS A 517 2.34 14.69 -35.43
CA LYS A 517 2.74 15.32 -34.16
C LYS A 517 1.56 16.01 -33.47
N GLN A 518 0.73 16.71 -34.25
CA GLN A 518 -0.49 17.36 -33.74
C GLN A 518 -1.49 16.33 -33.19
N LEU A 519 -1.77 15.27 -33.95
CA LEU A 519 -2.73 14.24 -33.56
C LEU A 519 -2.31 13.51 -32.27
N ARG A 520 -1.00 13.27 -32.09
CA ARG A 520 -0.44 12.73 -30.85
C ARG A 520 -0.59 13.69 -29.68
N HIS A 521 -0.29 14.97 -29.89
CA HIS A 521 -0.45 16.00 -28.87
C HIS A 521 -1.91 16.12 -28.40
N GLU A 522 -2.88 16.17 -29.31
CA GLU A 522 -4.30 16.26 -28.96
C GLU A 522 -4.74 15.08 -28.08
N LYS A 523 -4.30 13.86 -28.39
CA LYS A 523 -4.55 12.66 -27.56
C LYS A 523 -3.93 12.80 -26.17
N HIS A 524 -2.68 13.25 -26.10
CA HIS A 524 -1.97 13.44 -24.84
C HIS A 524 -2.61 14.51 -23.97
N TYR A 525 -2.88 15.68 -24.53
CA TYR A 525 -3.47 16.80 -23.80
C TYR A 525 -4.88 16.48 -23.31
N ARG A 526 -5.69 15.81 -24.13
CA ARG A 526 -7.03 15.33 -23.72
C ARG A 526 -6.95 14.41 -22.50
N TYR A 527 -5.99 13.50 -22.46
CA TYR A 527 -5.82 12.63 -21.29
C TYR A 527 -5.43 13.43 -20.05
N VAL A 528 -4.36 14.23 -20.15
CA VAL A 528 -3.77 14.96 -19.01
C VAL A 528 -4.73 16.01 -18.44
N SER A 529 -5.51 16.69 -19.29
CA SER A 529 -6.51 17.69 -18.85
C SER A 529 -7.71 17.10 -18.12
N ILE A 530 -8.02 15.82 -18.33
CA ILE A 530 -9.12 15.12 -17.65
C ILE A 530 -8.62 14.43 -16.37
N HIS A 531 -7.41 13.88 -16.40
CA HIS A 531 -6.85 13.08 -15.31
C HIS A 531 -5.82 13.90 -14.52
N ASP A 532 -6.26 15.03 -13.98
CA ASP A 532 -5.45 15.91 -13.16
C ASP A 532 -5.34 15.41 -11.70
N VAL A 533 -4.60 16.15 -10.87
CA VAL A 533 -4.41 15.82 -9.45
C VAL A 533 -5.71 15.90 -8.64
N ALA A 534 -6.63 16.77 -9.00
CA ALA A 534 -7.92 16.94 -8.32
C ALA A 534 -8.84 15.74 -8.62
N TYR A 535 -8.85 15.25 -9.86
CA TYR A 535 -9.54 14.02 -10.23
C TYR A 535 -9.00 12.82 -9.44
N TRP A 536 -7.66 12.70 -9.35
CA TRP A 536 -7.02 11.62 -8.61
C TRP A 536 -7.42 11.58 -7.13
N SER A 537 -7.38 12.73 -6.44
CA SER A 537 -7.70 12.82 -5.02
C SER A 537 -9.19 12.60 -4.74
N ARG A 538 -10.07 13.21 -5.53
CA ARG A 538 -11.53 13.00 -5.43
C ARG A 538 -11.90 11.53 -5.58
N SER A 539 -11.36 10.87 -6.60
CA SER A 539 -11.65 9.47 -6.89
C SER A 539 -11.04 8.52 -5.86
N PHE A 540 -9.96 8.90 -5.18
CA PHE A 540 -9.44 8.13 -4.05
C PHE A 540 -10.33 8.27 -2.80
N LEU A 541 -10.78 9.48 -2.48
CA LEU A 541 -11.69 9.72 -1.36
C LEU A 541 -13.02 8.96 -1.52
N GLN A 542 -13.64 9.03 -2.70
CA GLN A 542 -14.89 8.32 -3.01
C GLN A 542 -14.80 6.81 -2.76
N ASP A 543 -13.68 6.18 -3.18
CA ASP A 543 -13.46 4.76 -2.93
C ASP A 543 -13.13 4.48 -1.45
N MET A 544 -12.51 5.42 -0.75
CA MET A 544 -12.23 5.29 0.68
C MET A 544 -13.53 5.34 1.49
N GLU A 545 -14.41 6.31 1.22
CA GLU A 545 -15.75 6.42 1.80
C GLU A 545 -16.54 5.13 1.59
N ARG A 546 -16.55 4.63 0.36
CA ARG A 546 -17.22 3.38 0.00
C ARG A 546 -16.67 2.18 0.78
N THR A 547 -15.34 2.06 0.88
CA THR A 547 -14.70 0.94 1.56
C THR A 547 -14.91 0.98 3.07
N CYS A 548 -15.04 2.19 3.62
CA CYS A 548 -15.28 2.41 5.05
C CYS A 548 -16.75 2.35 5.47
N ALA A 549 -17.71 2.29 4.53
CA ALA A 549 -19.14 2.37 4.83
C ALA A 549 -19.64 1.33 5.86
N ASP A 550 -19.05 0.13 5.87
CA ASP A 550 -19.41 -0.96 6.79
C ASP A 550 -18.69 -0.91 8.14
N HIS A 551 -17.69 -0.03 8.33
CA HIS A 551 -16.88 0.03 9.56
C HIS A 551 -17.71 0.25 10.81
N PHE A 552 -18.79 1.02 10.67
CA PHE A 552 -19.62 1.36 11.82
C PHE A 552 -20.66 0.28 12.13
N ARG A 553 -20.99 -0.58 11.17
CA ARG A 553 -21.95 -1.68 11.30
C ARG A 553 -21.33 -2.95 11.91
N ARG A 554 -20.03 -3.16 11.70
CA ARG A 554 -19.31 -4.33 12.21
C ARG A 554 -18.70 -4.06 13.58
N ARG A 555 -18.62 -5.10 14.42
CA ARG A 555 -17.85 -5.08 15.67
C ARG A 555 -16.40 -5.42 15.36
N CYS A 556 -15.48 -4.58 15.80
CA CYS A 556 -14.05 -4.70 15.49
C CYS A 556 -13.21 -4.93 16.76
N TRP A 557 -12.45 -6.03 16.80
CA TRP A 557 -11.53 -6.36 17.89
C TRP A 557 -10.09 -6.39 17.41
N GLY A 558 -9.22 -5.68 18.12
CA GLY A 558 -7.77 -5.76 17.92
C GLY A 558 -7.22 -7.03 18.58
N ILE A 559 -6.51 -7.85 17.81
CA ILE A 559 -5.90 -9.10 18.28
C ILE A 559 -4.43 -9.14 17.86
N GLY A 560 -3.56 -9.55 18.78
CA GLY A 560 -2.13 -9.75 18.53
C GLY A 560 -1.24 -8.60 19.02
N LEU A 561 0.07 -8.79 18.89
CA LEU A 561 1.11 -7.84 19.33
C LEU A 561 2.05 -7.53 18.17
N GLY A 562 2.66 -6.34 18.21
CA GLY A 562 3.60 -5.87 17.19
C GLY A 562 3.00 -5.96 15.77
N PHE A 563 3.77 -6.47 14.82
CA PHE A 563 3.33 -6.69 13.43
C PHE A 563 2.46 -7.95 13.23
N GLY A 564 2.18 -8.71 14.31
CA GLY A 564 1.14 -9.73 14.32
C GLY A 564 -0.24 -9.19 14.70
N PHE A 565 -0.34 -7.88 14.99
CA PHE A 565 -1.60 -7.20 15.25
C PHE A 565 -2.49 -7.20 14.00
N ARG A 566 -3.77 -7.47 14.22
CA ARG A 566 -4.83 -7.49 13.21
C ARG A 566 -6.14 -7.06 13.82
N VAL A 567 -7.02 -6.51 13.01
CA VAL A 567 -8.40 -6.25 13.40
C VAL A 567 -9.29 -7.34 12.85
N VAL A 568 -9.99 -8.01 13.75
CA VAL A 568 -11.08 -8.92 13.43
C VAL A 568 -12.38 -8.12 13.39
N ALA A 569 -13.05 -8.08 12.24
CA ALA A 569 -14.36 -7.48 12.09
C ALA A 569 -15.43 -8.56 11.92
N LEU A 570 -16.41 -8.60 12.82
CA LEU A 570 -17.53 -9.55 12.75
C LEU A 570 -18.85 -8.80 12.68
N ASP A 571 -19.87 -9.52 12.22
CA ASP A 571 -21.23 -9.02 12.18
C ASP A 571 -21.72 -8.61 13.59
N SER A 572 -22.61 -7.63 13.65
CA SER A 572 -23.23 -7.15 14.90
C SER A 572 -23.94 -8.26 15.70
N ASN A 573 -24.44 -9.29 15.00
CA ASN A 573 -25.09 -10.46 15.59
C ASN A 573 -24.10 -11.49 16.12
N PHE A 574 -22.79 -11.32 15.87
CA PHE A 574 -21.79 -12.19 16.45
C PHE A 574 -21.78 -12.06 17.98
N ARG A 575 -22.09 -13.15 18.66
CA ARG A 575 -22.03 -13.27 20.13
C ARG A 575 -20.80 -14.10 20.48
N LYS A 576 -19.82 -13.46 21.13
CA LYS A 576 -18.70 -14.19 21.74
C LYS A 576 -19.28 -15.13 22.80
N LEU A 577 -18.98 -16.42 22.70
CA LEU A 577 -19.34 -17.36 23.75
C LEU A 577 -18.52 -17.06 25.00
N SER A 578 -19.19 -16.89 26.14
CA SER A 578 -18.52 -16.73 27.43
C SER A 578 -18.00 -18.09 27.91
N ILE A 579 -16.83 -18.09 28.53
CA ILE A 579 -16.24 -19.33 29.07
C ILE A 579 -17.17 -19.91 30.14
N ASP A 580 -17.78 -19.07 30.98
CA ASP A 580 -18.67 -19.50 32.05
C ASP A 580 -19.94 -20.17 31.53
N THR A 581 -20.56 -19.62 30.47
CA THR A 581 -21.71 -20.24 29.81
C THR A 581 -21.30 -21.58 29.18
N ILE A 582 -20.17 -21.62 28.46
CA ILE A 582 -19.67 -22.87 27.85
C ILE A 582 -19.42 -23.93 28.94
N VAL A 583 -18.76 -23.58 30.05
CA VAL A 583 -18.44 -24.52 31.13
C VAL A 583 -19.70 -25.00 31.84
N SER A 584 -20.66 -24.10 32.09
CA SER A 584 -21.96 -24.44 32.69
C SER A 584 -22.74 -25.40 31.81
N ASP A 585 -22.89 -25.08 30.52
CA ASP A 585 -23.62 -25.90 29.56
C ASP A 585 -22.91 -27.24 29.32
N TYR A 586 -21.57 -27.23 29.21
CA TYR A 586 -20.76 -28.44 29.11
C TYR A 586 -20.96 -29.34 30.34
N SER A 587 -20.99 -28.78 31.55
CA SER A 587 -21.16 -29.57 32.78
C SER A 587 -22.56 -30.16 32.90
N ARG A 588 -23.59 -29.42 32.45
CA ARG A 588 -25.01 -29.84 32.53
C ARG A 588 -25.41 -30.82 31.43
N ALA A 589 -24.75 -30.79 30.27
CA ALA A 589 -25.11 -31.61 29.13
C ALA A 589 -24.93 -33.11 29.41
N LYS A 590 -25.96 -33.90 29.08
CA LYS A 590 -25.93 -35.37 29.21
C LYS A 590 -25.26 -36.05 28.01
N SER A 591 -25.27 -35.38 26.85
CA SER A 591 -24.55 -35.77 25.64
C SER A 591 -24.04 -34.52 24.93
N ARG A 592 -22.78 -34.59 24.47
CA ARG A 592 -22.04 -33.47 23.89
C ARG A 592 -21.38 -33.91 22.60
N ALA A 593 -21.79 -33.33 21.47
CA ALA A 593 -21.03 -33.48 20.23
C ALA A 593 -19.96 -32.38 20.17
N ILE A 594 -18.73 -32.71 19.77
CA ILE A 594 -17.61 -31.77 19.65
C ILE A 594 -16.98 -31.99 18.29
N LEU A 595 -17.17 -31.06 17.36
CA LEU A 595 -16.62 -31.11 16.01
C LEU A 595 -15.43 -30.16 15.93
N LEU A 596 -14.24 -30.67 15.63
CA LEU A 596 -13.00 -29.91 15.59
C LEU A 596 -12.47 -29.87 14.17
N ASP A 597 -12.30 -28.68 13.61
CA ASP A 597 -11.59 -28.53 12.34
C ASP A 597 -10.09 -28.85 12.53
N TYR A 598 -9.52 -29.66 11.64
CA TYR A 598 -8.11 -30.04 11.77
C TYR A 598 -7.17 -28.89 11.43
N ASP A 599 -7.39 -28.22 10.30
CA ASP A 599 -6.46 -27.25 9.70
C ASP A 599 -6.89 -25.82 10.02
N GLY A 600 -6.48 -25.34 11.20
CA GLY A 600 -6.81 -24.00 11.69
C GLY A 600 -7.22 -24.00 13.16
N THR A 601 -7.79 -25.12 13.65
CA THR A 601 -8.13 -25.27 15.08
C THR A 601 -7.15 -26.20 15.81
N VAL A 602 -6.96 -27.43 15.30
CA VAL A 602 -6.09 -28.43 15.96
C VAL A 602 -4.63 -28.24 15.56
N MET A 603 -4.38 -27.90 14.29
CA MET A 603 -3.07 -27.61 13.73
C MET A 603 -3.04 -26.23 13.09
N PRO A 604 -1.92 -25.48 13.18
CA PRO A 604 -1.77 -24.24 12.41
C PRO A 604 -1.82 -24.53 10.91
N GLN A 605 -2.66 -23.78 10.16
CA GLN A 605 -2.83 -23.96 8.71
C GLN A 605 -1.50 -23.95 7.93
N ASN A 606 -0.53 -23.15 8.37
CA ASN A 606 0.77 -22.97 7.70
C ASN A 606 1.89 -23.86 8.26
N SER A 607 1.58 -24.84 9.13
CA SER A 607 2.59 -25.74 9.65
C SER A 607 3.24 -26.53 8.51
N ILE A 608 4.58 -26.61 8.46
CA ILE A 608 5.31 -27.48 7.52
C ILE A 608 5.07 -28.95 7.91
N ASN A 609 5.10 -29.24 9.21
CA ASN A 609 4.72 -30.55 9.72
C ASN A 609 3.20 -30.62 9.90
N LYS A 610 2.54 -31.35 9.01
CA LYS A 610 1.08 -31.53 9.03
C LYS A 610 0.60 -32.61 10.01
N THR A 611 1.50 -33.23 10.77
CA THR A 611 1.20 -34.31 11.73
C THR A 611 0.91 -33.72 13.11
N PRO A 612 -0.09 -34.21 13.86
CA PRO A 612 -0.35 -33.74 15.22
C PRO A 612 0.78 -34.17 16.16
N ASN A 613 1.15 -33.30 17.09
CA ASN A 613 2.16 -33.63 18.10
C ASN A 613 1.56 -34.46 19.26
N ALA A 614 2.42 -34.99 20.13
CA ALA A 614 1.99 -35.83 21.25
C ALA A 614 1.04 -35.12 22.23
N VAL A 615 1.17 -33.80 22.38
CA VAL A 615 0.31 -32.98 23.25
C VAL A 615 -1.12 -32.95 22.68
N VAL A 616 -1.27 -32.69 21.39
CA VAL A 616 -2.57 -32.70 20.69
C VAL A 616 -3.24 -34.07 20.83
N ILE A 617 -2.48 -35.14 20.59
CA ILE A 617 -2.99 -36.52 20.72
C ILE A 617 -3.44 -36.81 22.17
N SER A 618 -2.68 -36.37 23.17
CA SER A 618 -3.03 -36.53 24.58
C SER A 618 -4.32 -35.79 24.94
N ILE A 619 -4.46 -34.53 24.49
CA ILE A 619 -5.65 -33.71 24.72
C ILE A 619 -6.88 -34.36 24.08
N LEU A 620 -6.79 -34.78 22.82
CA LEU A 620 -7.90 -35.44 22.12
C LEU A 620 -8.29 -36.74 22.81
N ASN A 621 -7.32 -37.54 23.25
CA ASN A 621 -7.60 -38.77 24.02
C ASN A 621 -8.30 -38.49 25.35
N ARG A 622 -7.88 -37.45 26.08
CA ARG A 622 -8.55 -37.03 27.32
C ARG A 622 -9.98 -36.56 27.05
N LEU A 623 -10.19 -35.79 25.98
CA LEU A 623 -11.50 -35.29 25.59
C LEU A 623 -12.45 -36.42 25.15
N CYS A 624 -11.95 -37.40 24.38
CA CYS A 624 -12.68 -38.60 23.98
C CYS A 624 -12.84 -39.61 25.13
N GLY A 625 -12.12 -39.43 26.23
CA GLY A 625 -12.17 -40.30 27.41
C GLY A 625 -13.47 -40.15 28.19
N ASP A 626 -14.10 -38.97 28.15
CA ASP A 626 -15.40 -38.72 28.76
C ASP A 626 -16.52 -39.37 27.91
N PRO A 627 -17.30 -40.32 28.46
CA PRO A 627 -18.32 -41.05 27.71
C PRO A 627 -19.49 -40.17 27.24
N LYS A 628 -19.66 -38.96 27.80
CA LYS A 628 -20.68 -38.01 27.34
C LYS A 628 -20.23 -37.24 26.09
N ASN A 629 -18.94 -37.32 25.72
CA ASN A 629 -18.39 -36.63 24.56
C ASN A 629 -18.37 -37.51 23.31
N ARG A 630 -18.89 -36.98 22.21
CA ARG A 630 -18.68 -37.49 20.86
C ARG A 630 -17.81 -36.50 20.11
N VAL A 631 -16.52 -36.82 20.02
CA VAL A 631 -15.53 -35.93 19.40
C VAL A 631 -15.26 -36.38 17.97
N PHE A 632 -15.32 -35.44 17.03
CA PHE A 632 -14.94 -35.65 15.64
C PHE A 632 -13.88 -34.65 15.22
N ILE A 633 -12.94 -35.10 14.39
CA ILE A 633 -12.15 -34.21 13.56
C ILE A 633 -12.78 -34.09 12.19
N VAL A 634 -12.98 -32.87 11.72
CA VAL A 634 -13.44 -32.53 10.38
C VAL A 634 -12.27 -31.95 9.60
N SER A 635 -12.01 -32.44 8.39
CA SER A 635 -10.89 -31.97 7.58
C SER A 635 -11.13 -32.22 6.09
N GLY A 636 -10.58 -31.34 5.25
CA GLY A 636 -10.46 -31.57 3.81
C GLY A 636 -9.39 -32.59 3.42
N ARG A 637 -8.57 -33.06 4.36
CA ARG A 637 -7.47 -33.98 4.08
C ARG A 637 -7.97 -35.39 3.77
N GLY A 638 -7.17 -36.10 2.96
CA GLY A 638 -7.43 -37.49 2.59
C GLY A 638 -7.51 -38.44 3.79
N ARG A 639 -8.43 -39.42 3.71
CA ARG A 639 -8.75 -40.34 4.82
C ARG A 639 -7.56 -41.13 5.36
N ASP A 640 -6.61 -41.50 4.51
CA ASP A 640 -5.50 -42.39 4.88
C ASP A 640 -4.51 -41.68 5.81
N ASN A 641 -4.21 -40.41 5.50
CA ASN A 641 -3.34 -39.56 6.33
C ASN A 641 -3.95 -39.33 7.71
N LEU A 642 -5.22 -38.91 7.76
CA LEU A 642 -5.92 -38.66 9.03
C LEU A 642 -6.04 -39.95 9.86
N SER A 643 -6.34 -41.08 9.21
CA SER A 643 -6.44 -42.38 9.89
C SER A 643 -5.11 -42.80 10.50
N LYS A 644 -4.00 -42.59 9.78
CA LYS A 644 -2.65 -42.88 10.27
C LYS A 644 -2.26 -41.97 11.44
N TRP A 645 -2.44 -40.66 11.29
CA TRP A 645 -2.07 -39.66 12.30
C TRP A 645 -2.85 -39.82 13.60
N PHE A 646 -4.15 -40.11 13.50
CA PHE A 646 -5.03 -40.29 14.66
C PHE A 646 -5.25 -41.75 15.04
N SER A 647 -4.40 -42.66 14.56
CA SER A 647 -4.38 -44.06 15.03
C SER A 647 -4.22 -44.20 16.56
N PRO A 648 -3.50 -43.31 17.29
CA PRO A 648 -3.45 -43.36 18.75
C PRO A 648 -4.76 -42.93 19.42
N CYS A 649 -5.68 -42.28 18.69
CA CYS A 649 -6.96 -41.78 19.20
C CYS A 649 -8.12 -42.71 18.80
N LYS A 650 -8.20 -43.90 19.41
CA LYS A 650 -9.19 -44.94 19.03
C LYS A 650 -10.65 -44.52 19.20
N LYS A 651 -10.92 -43.58 20.11
CA LYS A 651 -12.26 -43.06 20.40
C LYS A 651 -12.62 -41.78 19.64
N LEU A 652 -11.80 -41.38 18.67
CA LEU A 652 -12.01 -40.16 17.90
C LEU A 652 -12.68 -40.48 16.55
N GLY A 653 -13.80 -39.82 16.30
CA GLY A 653 -14.45 -39.83 15.00
C GLY A 653 -13.66 -39.01 13.97
N ILE A 654 -13.65 -39.44 12.70
CA ILE A 654 -12.98 -38.72 11.62
C ILE A 654 -13.97 -38.47 10.49
N ALA A 655 -14.13 -37.20 10.10
CA ALA A 655 -14.77 -36.75 8.89
C ALA A 655 -13.68 -36.21 7.94
N ALA A 656 -13.24 -37.05 7.01
CA ALA A 656 -12.20 -36.74 6.03
C ALA A 656 -12.81 -36.28 4.71
N GLU A 657 -12.00 -35.64 3.85
CA GLU A 657 -12.40 -35.20 2.51
C GLU A 657 -13.70 -34.37 2.52
N HIS A 658 -13.74 -33.37 3.42
CA HIS A 658 -14.91 -32.51 3.63
C HIS A 658 -16.18 -33.27 4.04
N GLY A 659 -16.01 -34.38 4.76
CA GLY A 659 -17.11 -35.19 5.26
C GLY A 659 -17.57 -36.28 4.31
N TYR A 660 -16.93 -36.44 3.14
CA TYR A 660 -17.20 -37.56 2.23
C TYR A 660 -16.92 -38.92 2.89
N PHE A 661 -15.91 -39.00 3.76
CA PHE A 661 -15.60 -40.20 4.51
C PHE A 661 -15.78 -40.00 6.01
N LEU A 662 -16.56 -40.89 6.63
CA LEU A 662 -16.81 -40.89 8.08
C LEU A 662 -16.32 -42.18 8.73
N ARG A 663 -15.48 -42.02 9.76
CA ARG A 663 -15.08 -43.09 10.69
C ARG A 663 -15.74 -42.83 12.04
N PHE A 664 -16.67 -43.69 12.42
CA PHE A 664 -17.34 -43.64 13.72
C PHE A 664 -16.55 -44.36 14.82
N VAL A 665 -16.84 -43.99 16.07
CA VAL A 665 -16.17 -44.54 17.26
C VAL A 665 -16.77 -45.91 17.62
N PRO A 666 -15.96 -46.96 17.80
CA PRO A 666 -16.49 -48.27 18.16
C PRO A 666 -16.66 -48.43 19.69
N ARG A 667 -17.90 -48.32 20.22
CA ARG A 667 -18.51 -49.30 21.15
C ARG A 667 -19.96 -48.97 21.56
N TYR A 668 -20.75 -50.06 21.62
CA TYR A 668 -22.16 -50.20 22.04
C TYR A 668 -23.13 -49.28 21.31
N LEU A 669 -23.35 -49.57 20.03
CA LEU A 669 -24.60 -49.25 19.38
C LEU A 669 -25.61 -50.32 19.79
N ASP A 670 -26.51 -50.00 20.72
CA ASP A 670 -27.83 -50.65 20.74
C ASP A 670 -28.52 -50.24 19.42
N GLU A 671 -29.18 -51.16 18.71
CA GLU A 671 -29.80 -50.90 17.38
C GLU A 671 -30.82 -49.74 17.42
N ARG A 672 -31.25 -49.35 18.62
CA ARG A 672 -32.11 -48.18 18.89
C ARG A 672 -31.40 -46.82 18.79
N ASP A 673 -30.07 -46.77 18.95
CA ASP A 673 -29.28 -45.54 18.80
C ASP A 673 -28.79 -45.31 17.36
N ILE A 674 -28.67 -46.37 16.57
CA ILE A 674 -28.40 -46.29 15.12
C ILE A 674 -29.56 -45.59 14.42
N ASN A 675 -30.80 -46.01 14.72
CA ASN A 675 -31.99 -45.36 14.17
C ASN A 675 -32.13 -43.88 14.60
N LYS A 676 -31.69 -43.50 15.81
CA LYS A 676 -31.71 -42.09 16.25
C LYS A 676 -30.65 -41.22 15.56
N LEU A 677 -29.52 -41.80 15.17
CA LEU A 677 -28.47 -41.13 14.40
C LEU A 677 -28.71 -41.16 12.89
N GLU A 678 -29.39 -42.19 12.38
CA GLU A 678 -29.91 -42.22 11.00
C GLU A 678 -31.06 -41.23 10.82
N THR A 679 -31.88 -40.98 11.85
CA THR A 679 -32.81 -39.82 11.88
C THR A 679 -32.13 -38.48 12.16
N MET A 680 -30.86 -38.46 12.61
CA MET A 680 -29.99 -37.31 12.36
C MET A 680 -29.46 -37.43 10.94
N GLU A 681 -30.40 -37.38 9.99
CA GLU A 681 -30.10 -36.96 8.64
C GLU A 681 -29.17 -35.75 8.77
N LEU A 682 -27.94 -35.82 8.25
CA LEU A 682 -27.08 -34.64 8.14
C LEU A 682 -27.74 -33.54 7.28
N SER A 683 -28.85 -33.87 6.59
CA SER A 683 -29.82 -32.95 6.00
C SER A 683 -30.79 -32.29 7.01
N SER A 684 -31.12 -32.92 8.15
CA SER A 684 -32.01 -32.40 9.19
C SER A 684 -31.30 -31.56 10.27
N VAL A 685 -30.00 -31.80 10.51
CA VAL A 685 -29.09 -30.76 11.00
C VAL A 685 -28.76 -29.92 9.80
N GLY A 686 -29.70 -29.11 9.32
CA GLY A 686 -29.58 -28.38 8.05
C GLY A 686 -28.18 -27.86 7.77
N ILE A 687 -27.38 -28.66 7.06
CA ILE A 687 -26.56 -28.19 5.98
C ILE A 687 -27.56 -27.99 4.85
N SER A 688 -28.46 -27.03 5.05
CA SER A 688 -29.02 -26.33 3.92
C SER A 688 -27.78 -25.82 3.19
N ILE A 689 -27.50 -26.37 2.02
CA ILE A 689 -26.84 -25.61 0.97
C ILE A 689 -27.80 -24.44 0.74
N LEU A 690 -27.67 -23.42 1.58
CA LEU A 690 -28.30 -22.14 1.35
C LEU A 690 -27.55 -21.60 0.14
N ASP A 691 -28.18 -21.71 -1.02
CA ASP A 691 -28.02 -20.74 -2.09
C ASP A 691 -28.40 -19.37 -1.50
N TYR A 692 -27.48 -18.80 -0.74
CA TYR A 692 -27.47 -17.40 -0.36
C TYR A 692 -26.12 -16.86 -0.77
N ASP A 693 -26.18 -16.09 -1.86
CA ASP A 693 -25.23 -15.05 -2.19
C ASP A 693 -24.87 -14.31 -0.89
N THR A 694 -23.64 -14.41 -0.37
CA THR A 694 -22.87 -13.39 0.40
C THR A 694 -21.82 -13.94 1.40
N THR A 695 -20.63 -13.31 1.37
CA THR A 695 -19.62 -13.10 2.44
C THR A 695 -19.11 -14.28 3.29
N GLU A 696 -17.91 -14.77 2.97
CA GLU A 696 -17.13 -15.71 3.79
C GLU A 696 -16.22 -14.98 4.80
N ALA A 697 -16.20 -15.46 6.05
CA ALA A 697 -15.22 -15.12 7.08
C ALA A 697 -14.66 -16.42 7.65
N TYR A 698 -13.33 -16.56 7.71
CA TYR A 698 -12.68 -17.72 8.32
C TYR A 698 -12.66 -17.59 9.84
N PHE A 699 -13.70 -18.09 10.51
CA PHE A 699 -13.73 -18.25 11.96
C PHE A 699 -14.15 -19.66 12.36
N VAL A 700 -13.47 -20.19 13.37
CA VAL A 700 -13.90 -21.36 14.14
C VAL A 700 -15.13 -20.94 14.95
N ASN A 701 -16.32 -21.03 14.35
CA ASN A 701 -17.57 -20.79 15.05
C ASN A 701 -17.87 -22.01 15.91
N ILE A 702 -17.61 -21.95 17.22
CA ILE A 702 -18.20 -22.88 18.20
C ILE A 702 -19.70 -22.56 18.26
N ILE A 703 -20.55 -23.40 17.68
CA ILE A 703 -22.01 -23.27 17.73
C ILE A 703 -22.52 -24.30 18.73
N LEU A 704 -23.14 -23.83 19.82
CA LEU A 704 -23.95 -24.65 20.73
C LEU A 704 -25.39 -24.71 20.21
N LYS A 705 -25.75 -25.79 19.50
CA LYS A 705 -27.13 -25.98 19.01
C LYS A 705 -27.87 -26.98 19.91
N ARG A 706 -28.98 -26.56 20.51
CA ARG A 706 -29.87 -27.41 21.31
C ARG A 706 -30.75 -28.22 20.36
N THR A 707 -30.43 -29.49 20.14
CA THR A 707 -31.16 -30.35 19.19
C THR A 707 -32.28 -31.17 19.83
N SER A 708 -32.35 -31.20 21.17
CA SER A 708 -33.47 -31.77 21.94
C SER A 708 -33.38 -31.32 23.40
N PRO A 709 -34.38 -31.58 24.27
CA PRO A 709 -34.27 -31.35 25.72
C PRO A 709 -33.08 -32.08 26.39
N PHE A 710 -32.38 -32.98 25.69
CA PHE A 710 -31.32 -33.83 26.25
C PHE A 710 -29.94 -33.74 25.54
N CYS A 711 -29.80 -32.98 24.46
CA CYS A 711 -28.55 -32.92 23.68
C CYS A 711 -28.09 -31.49 23.35
N TYR A 712 -26.80 -31.23 23.53
CA TYR A 712 -26.12 -30.02 23.06
C TYR A 712 -25.03 -30.41 22.04
N CYS A 713 -25.05 -29.78 20.88
CA CYS A 713 -24.02 -29.95 19.85
C CYS A 713 -23.06 -28.77 19.90
N ILE A 714 -21.75 -29.01 20.08
CA ILE A 714 -20.66 -28.03 19.91
C ILE A 714 -20.04 -28.28 18.53
N ALA A 715 -20.43 -27.50 17.53
CA ALA A 715 -19.84 -27.59 16.19
C ALA A 715 -18.83 -26.47 15.98
N CYS A 716 -17.61 -26.76 15.50
CA CYS A 716 -16.73 -25.77 14.89
C CYS A 716 -16.84 -25.89 13.36
N LEU A 717 -17.46 -24.92 12.68
CA LEU A 717 -17.59 -24.96 11.22
C LEU A 717 -16.52 -24.09 10.54
N GLY A 718 -15.73 -24.70 9.67
CA GLY A 718 -14.97 -24.03 8.62
C GLY A 718 -15.47 -24.51 7.26
N LEU A 719 -15.92 -23.60 6.41
CA LEU A 719 -16.33 -23.91 5.03
C LEU A 719 -15.11 -23.80 4.10
N SER A 720 -14.99 -24.75 3.17
CA SER A 720 -13.96 -24.79 2.12
C SER A 720 -14.66 -24.80 0.75
N LYS A 721 -14.16 -23.98 -0.19
CA LYS A 721 -14.66 -23.86 -1.57
C LYS A 721 -14.58 -25.18 -2.35
N ARG A 722 -15.54 -25.32 -3.28
CA ARG A 722 -15.60 -26.31 -4.37
C ARG A 722 -14.35 -26.23 -5.26
N CYS A 723 -13.75 -27.38 -5.55
CA CYS A 723 -12.85 -27.57 -6.69
C CYS A 723 -13.65 -27.50 -8.00
N ASN A 724 -13.44 -26.46 -8.79
CA ASN A 724 -13.66 -26.49 -10.24
C ASN A 724 -12.31 -26.23 -10.90
N GLU A 725 -11.55 -27.29 -11.16
CA GLU A 725 -10.51 -27.31 -12.17
C GLU A 725 -10.17 -28.77 -12.48
N ALA A 726 -10.78 -29.28 -13.56
CA ALA A 726 -10.26 -30.43 -14.27
C ALA A 726 -9.03 -29.96 -15.06
N GLN A 727 -7.86 -30.55 -14.80
CA GLN A 727 -6.75 -30.54 -15.76
C GLN A 727 -6.58 -31.94 -16.39
N PRO A 728 -6.31 -32.02 -17.71
CA PRO A 728 -6.28 -33.27 -18.44
C PRO A 728 -4.93 -33.98 -18.30
N CYS A 729 -4.94 -35.23 -17.85
CA CYS A 729 -3.78 -36.12 -18.00
C CYS A 729 -3.82 -36.78 -19.39
N ALA A 730 -2.87 -36.40 -20.24
CA ALA A 730 -2.53 -37.12 -21.46
C ALA A 730 -1.59 -38.31 -21.16
N SER A 731 -1.65 -39.31 -22.03
CA SER A 731 -0.87 -40.57 -22.11
C SER A 731 -1.27 -41.67 -21.12
N ASN A 732 -1.97 -42.71 -21.59
CA ASN A 732 -1.39 -43.81 -22.37
C ASN A 732 -2.48 -44.76 -22.87
N ARG A 733 -2.25 -45.30 -24.06
CA ARG A 733 -3.14 -46.23 -24.77
C ARG A 733 -3.17 -47.63 -24.13
N SER A 734 -4.27 -48.31 -24.43
CA SER A 734 -4.49 -49.77 -24.46
C SER A 734 -4.87 -50.47 -23.14
N ARG A 735 -6.16 -50.78 -22.97
CA ARG A 735 -6.69 -52.14 -23.20
C ARG A 735 -8.22 -52.15 -23.04
N GLN A 736 -8.84 -52.90 -23.94
CA GLN A 736 -10.27 -53.21 -24.01
C GLN A 736 -10.75 -53.93 -22.75
N GLY A 737 -12.05 -53.78 -22.44
CA GLY A 737 -12.82 -54.88 -21.85
C GLY A 737 -13.81 -54.53 -20.74
N ALA A 738 -15.08 -54.76 -21.06
CA ALA A 738 -16.17 -55.14 -20.15
C ALA A 738 -16.80 -54.08 -19.23
N ILE A 739 -17.84 -53.46 -19.78
CA ILE A 739 -19.02 -52.99 -19.05
C ILE A 739 -19.72 -54.23 -18.45
N ARG A 740 -19.87 -54.29 -17.12
CA ARG A 740 -20.90 -55.09 -16.46
C ARG A 740 -21.67 -54.23 -15.47
N LYS A 741 -22.94 -53.97 -15.82
CA LYS A 741 -24.02 -53.65 -14.89
C LYS A 741 -24.06 -54.72 -13.80
N VAL A 742 -24.07 -54.32 -12.53
CA VAL A 742 -24.79 -55.05 -11.50
C VAL A 742 -25.61 -54.04 -10.70
N GLN A 743 -26.90 -54.20 -10.87
CA GLN A 743 -28.03 -53.62 -10.16
C GLN A 743 -28.35 -54.57 -9.01
N LEU A 744 -28.57 -54.07 -7.79
CA LEU A 744 -29.32 -54.68 -6.66
C LEU A 744 -29.41 -53.55 -5.59
N ARG A 745 -30.58 -52.95 -5.29
CA ARG A 745 -31.67 -53.47 -4.44
C ARG A 745 -31.14 -54.25 -3.23
N HIS A 746 -30.86 -53.57 -2.11
CA HIS A 746 -31.79 -53.34 -1.01
C HIS A 746 -31.23 -52.32 -0.04
#